data_AF-A0A118DVR6-F1
#
_entry.id   AF-A0A118DVR6-F1
#
_cell.length_a   1.000
_cell.length_b   1.000
_cell.length_c   1.000
_cell.angle_alpha   90.00
_cell.angle_beta   90.00
_cell.angle_gamma   90.00
#
_symmetry.space_group_name_H-M   'P 1'
#
loop_
_entity.id
_entity.type
_entity.pdbx_description
1 polymer ?
#
loop_
_entity_poly.entity_id
_entity_poly.type
_entity_poly.pdbx_seq_one_letter_code
_entity_poly.pdbx_strand_id
1 'polypeptide(L)'
;MADGLIAPNSTDAINGRQLLSLSTSISSAVGTALTDIASLSTGISTVSSNVGTLSTGLSTTDSNVASLSSAFSTLPATFGSLSTQLGAVNVGIGSLSTTLLNTAQYDDSTHRSATLGQAGASVTLANVADGGSATDAINVRQLTALSTTLSAGIQPLQGSVDSAANTFGGLAAGFATVSTGVSTLVVGVNSLSTSTSTSLGSLSTGLVTIHSSIGSLSTGLIVAGSHLSSLSSSVSSSVGKQHFTGVNDGGTVQGNNGNTGAASASNAIAIGPGAVAGQTGQVAFGHNARARSANSVALGNNALTVGAAVPVPGAPVGGIAYGGFAGSNPAGLVNFGNASEQRQLTNVAAGQLTQTSTDAINGSQLFGVAVATGNVSTTLSTGLSTVSSRLGSVSTGLTNAQAGFASLSTSISTNLGSLSTGLVNADNTANTLSTGLIQTNSTIASLSTAALQPFPNHYTGTNDGGVQQRNYWNDGASAANTVAIGPGAAASGERAIALGQNALAPDPDSVALGANAVTRAAVPTANAQVGGITYSAFAGASPAGVVSVGGGTVGGQLVTRQIVNVAAGQIAQTSTDAINGSQLYAVANAVASLSTGVSAAASRVASLSTAIGRQQGYTAGDPTNTARGSGSLATGGGSTGYGSNASASGAGSAAYGSSATASGTNSAAIGTNATASGVNGVATGAGAVASGVNGNADGYLANASGDDSTALGANARASGGNSVALGAGSVASEANTVSVGSPGHERRVTNVAPGLDGTDAVNMNQLWAVQGSVNDVARRAYSGVAAATALAMIPGVDAGKRVSIGAGVGSYQGYLAGAMGVNVRFSKRLGMKAGVGISSSSQTYGGSVTYQW
;
A
#
# COMPACT_ATOMS: atom_id res chain seq x y z
N MET A 1 22.21 -10.87 -40.23
CA MET A 1 23.42 -10.92 -39.39
C MET A 1 23.25 -12.06 -38.40
N ALA A 2 24.33 -12.70 -37.97
CA ALA A 2 24.30 -13.60 -36.81
C ALA A 2 23.99 -12.80 -35.53
N ASP A 3 23.67 -13.49 -34.45
CA ASP A 3 23.49 -12.88 -33.14
C ASP A 3 24.88 -12.53 -32.57
N GLY A 4 25.16 -11.25 -32.32
CA GLY A 4 26.45 -10.75 -31.81
C GLY A 4 26.63 -11.09 -30.33
N LEU A 5 27.86 -11.36 -29.88
CA LEU A 5 28.09 -11.87 -28.53
C LEU A 5 27.73 -10.81 -27.47
N ILE A 6 26.77 -11.10 -26.58
CA ILE A 6 26.41 -10.21 -25.47
C ILE A 6 27.30 -10.51 -24.27
N ALA A 7 28.44 -9.82 -24.18
CA ALA A 7 29.36 -9.85 -23.05
C ALA A 7 29.88 -8.42 -22.77
N PRO A 8 30.33 -8.09 -21.53
CA PRO A 8 30.61 -6.70 -21.13
C PRO A 8 31.69 -5.97 -21.95
N ASN A 9 32.50 -6.71 -22.70
CA ASN A 9 33.64 -6.22 -23.47
C ASN A 9 33.47 -6.44 -24.99
N SER A 10 32.30 -6.91 -25.44
CA SER A 10 32.06 -7.24 -26.84
C SER A 10 31.87 -6.00 -27.69
N THR A 11 32.48 -5.98 -28.87
CA THR A 11 32.28 -4.95 -29.90
C THR A 11 31.39 -5.43 -31.06
N ASP A 12 30.82 -6.64 -30.96
CA ASP A 12 29.92 -7.18 -31.97
C ASP A 12 28.64 -6.35 -32.08
N ALA A 13 28.23 -6.04 -33.32
CA ALA A 13 26.96 -5.40 -33.58
C ALA A 13 25.79 -6.36 -33.30
N ILE A 14 25.14 -6.19 -32.15
CA ILE A 14 23.89 -6.91 -31.82
C ILE A 14 22.80 -6.58 -32.83
N ASN A 15 22.12 -7.61 -33.35
CA ASN A 15 21.12 -7.43 -34.39
C ASN A 15 19.71 -7.14 -33.82
N GLY A 16 18.79 -6.73 -34.70
CA GLY A 16 17.44 -6.35 -34.32
C GLY A 16 16.64 -7.40 -33.53
N ARG A 17 16.92 -8.70 -33.69
CA ARG A 17 16.28 -9.77 -32.89
C ARG A 17 16.79 -9.80 -31.45
N GLN A 18 18.06 -9.48 -31.22
CA GLN A 18 18.64 -9.42 -29.89
C GLN A 18 18.18 -8.17 -29.14
N LEU A 19 18.10 -7.03 -29.84
CA LEU A 19 17.49 -5.82 -29.30
C LEU A 19 15.99 -6.04 -29.01
N LEU A 20 15.27 -6.75 -29.88
CA LEU A 20 13.89 -7.15 -29.64
C LEU A 20 13.80 -8.08 -28.42
N SER A 21 14.62 -9.13 -28.33
CA SER A 21 14.67 -10.05 -27.17
C SER A 21 14.96 -9.33 -25.86
N LEU A 22 15.91 -8.38 -25.85
CA LEU A 22 16.19 -7.53 -24.71
C LEU A 22 14.98 -6.65 -24.36
N SER A 23 14.30 -6.07 -25.35
CA SER A 23 13.07 -5.30 -25.13
C SER A 23 11.91 -6.17 -24.61
N THR A 24 11.78 -7.43 -25.06
CA THR A 24 10.78 -8.38 -24.56
C THR A 24 11.11 -8.84 -23.15
N SER A 25 12.39 -8.99 -22.81
CA SER A 25 12.86 -9.36 -21.47
C SER A 25 12.72 -8.21 -20.48
N ILE A 26 12.98 -6.97 -20.91
CA ILE A 26 12.71 -5.76 -20.12
C ILE A 26 11.19 -5.57 -19.97
N SER A 27 10.40 -5.77 -21.03
CA SER A 27 8.93 -5.72 -20.94
C SER A 27 8.35 -6.83 -20.05
N SER A 28 8.98 -8.00 -20.01
CA SER A 28 8.65 -9.09 -19.09
C SER A 28 8.98 -8.72 -17.65
N ALA A 29 10.20 -8.21 -17.39
CA ALA A 29 10.64 -7.80 -16.06
C ALA A 29 9.83 -6.62 -15.49
N VAL A 30 9.49 -5.64 -16.33
CA VAL A 30 8.58 -4.53 -15.99
C VAL A 30 7.15 -5.04 -15.82
N GLY A 31 6.74 -6.06 -16.58
CA GLY A 31 5.46 -6.76 -16.40
C GLY A 31 5.36 -7.48 -15.05
N THR A 32 6.38 -8.24 -14.66
CA THR A 32 6.43 -8.91 -13.34
C THR A 32 6.46 -7.90 -12.19
N ALA A 33 7.18 -6.80 -12.36
CA ALA A 33 7.15 -5.68 -11.40
C ALA A 33 5.77 -5.01 -11.32
N LEU A 34 5.01 -4.91 -12.42
CA LEU A 34 3.64 -4.39 -12.39
C LEU A 34 2.66 -5.36 -11.74
N THR A 35 2.81 -6.68 -11.92
CA THR A 35 1.99 -7.69 -11.22
C THR A 35 2.31 -7.78 -9.73
N ASP A 36 3.56 -7.56 -9.35
CA ASP A 36 3.91 -7.42 -7.94
C ASP A 36 3.21 -6.14 -7.38
N ILE A 37 3.18 -5.01 -8.11
CA ILE A 37 2.51 -3.75 -7.68
C ILE A 37 1.02 -3.97 -7.50
N ALA A 38 0.40 -4.72 -8.40
CA ALA A 38 -0.97 -5.18 -8.23
C ALA A 38 -1.13 -6.03 -6.96
N SER A 39 -0.18 -6.93 -6.66
CA SER A 39 -0.19 -7.78 -5.46
C SER A 39 0.02 -7.02 -4.14
N LEU A 40 0.82 -5.95 -4.14
CA LEU A 40 0.92 -5.04 -2.99
C LEU A 40 -0.33 -4.17 -2.85
N SER A 41 -0.96 -3.77 -3.97
CA SER A 41 -2.23 -3.04 -3.94
C SER A 41 -3.37 -3.91 -3.41
N THR A 42 -3.43 -5.20 -3.77
CA THR A 42 -4.37 -6.14 -3.16
C THR A 42 -4.04 -6.37 -1.70
N GLY A 43 -2.76 -6.54 -1.31
CA GLY A 43 -2.35 -6.64 0.09
C GLY A 43 -2.74 -5.43 0.96
N ILE A 44 -2.58 -4.21 0.43
CA ILE A 44 -3.06 -2.97 1.09
C ILE A 44 -4.59 -2.92 1.12
N SER A 45 -5.28 -3.42 0.08
CA SER A 45 -6.73 -3.60 0.12
C SER A 45 -7.16 -4.62 1.17
N THR A 46 -6.37 -5.69 1.42
CA THR A 46 -6.62 -6.67 2.48
C THR A 46 -6.39 -6.06 3.87
N VAL A 47 -5.42 -5.17 4.03
CA VAL A 47 -5.25 -4.40 5.28
C VAL A 47 -6.41 -3.42 5.48
N SER A 48 -6.85 -2.74 4.42
CA SER A 48 -8.02 -1.86 4.47
C SER A 48 -9.32 -2.63 4.72
N SER A 49 -9.47 -3.85 4.18
CA SER A 49 -10.59 -4.74 4.46
C SER A 49 -10.48 -5.33 5.85
N ASN A 50 -9.28 -5.55 6.40
CA ASN A 50 -9.09 -6.01 7.78
C ASN A 50 -9.40 -4.92 8.81
N VAL A 51 -9.10 -3.65 8.51
CA VAL A 51 -9.61 -2.50 9.28
C VAL A 51 -11.13 -2.36 9.10
N GLY A 52 -11.63 -2.63 7.89
CA GLY A 52 -13.06 -2.79 7.59
C GLY A 52 -13.72 -3.86 8.44
N THR A 53 -13.18 -5.07 8.51
CA THR A 53 -13.71 -6.21 9.29
C THR A 53 -13.51 -6.03 10.78
N LEU A 54 -12.55 -5.22 11.22
CA LEU A 54 -12.43 -4.78 12.61
C LEU A 54 -13.50 -3.72 12.96
N SER A 55 -13.85 -2.84 12.02
CA SER A 55 -14.95 -1.87 12.21
C SER A 55 -16.32 -2.56 12.18
N THR A 56 -16.55 -3.52 11.27
CA THR A 56 -17.73 -4.38 11.32
C THR A 56 -17.66 -5.32 12.51
N GLY A 57 -16.49 -5.74 12.97
CA GLY A 57 -16.27 -6.59 14.14
C GLY A 57 -16.65 -5.90 15.45
N LEU A 58 -16.27 -4.62 15.58
CA LEU A 58 -16.70 -3.76 16.68
C LEU A 58 -18.21 -3.44 16.57
N SER A 59 -18.70 -3.15 15.36
CA SER A 59 -20.15 -2.98 15.10
C SER A 59 -20.96 -4.24 15.36
N THR A 60 -20.42 -5.45 15.11
CA THR A 60 -21.07 -6.72 15.47
C THR A 60 -20.93 -6.99 16.95
N THR A 61 -19.88 -6.52 17.63
CA THR A 61 -19.82 -6.58 19.10
C THR A 61 -20.91 -5.73 19.72
N ASP A 62 -21.11 -4.50 19.22
CA ASP A 62 -22.18 -3.59 19.64
C ASP A 62 -23.58 -4.16 19.29
N SER A 63 -23.71 -4.73 18.08
CA SER A 63 -24.91 -5.45 17.66
C SER A 63 -25.13 -6.75 18.43
N ASN A 64 -24.09 -7.37 18.99
CA ASN A 64 -24.18 -8.57 19.84
C ASN A 64 -24.58 -8.21 21.27
N VAL A 65 -24.19 -7.03 21.78
CA VAL A 65 -24.73 -6.49 23.04
C VAL A 65 -26.22 -6.14 22.88
N ALA A 66 -26.60 -5.53 21.76
CA ALA A 66 -28.00 -5.33 21.39
C ALA A 66 -28.75 -6.66 21.14
N SER A 67 -28.11 -7.64 20.50
CA SER A 67 -28.73 -8.95 20.24
C SER A 67 -28.87 -9.75 21.52
N LEU A 68 -27.95 -9.64 22.48
CA LEU A 68 -28.04 -10.26 23.80
C LEU A 68 -29.20 -9.68 24.62
N SER A 69 -29.45 -8.36 24.51
CA SER A 69 -30.62 -7.72 25.14
C SER A 69 -31.94 -8.19 24.50
N SER A 70 -31.94 -8.56 23.21
CA SER A 70 -33.08 -9.25 22.57
C SER A 70 -33.12 -10.77 22.79
N ALA A 71 -31.98 -11.44 23.01
CA ALA A 71 -31.94 -12.90 23.18
C ALA A 71 -32.60 -13.34 24.49
N PHE A 72 -32.56 -12.47 25.51
CA PHE A 72 -33.29 -12.67 26.77
C PHE A 72 -34.83 -12.63 26.58
N SER A 73 -35.36 -12.02 25.51
CA SER A 73 -36.80 -12.06 25.18
C SER A 73 -37.19 -13.23 24.27
N THR A 74 -36.24 -13.98 23.72
CA THR A 74 -36.48 -15.14 22.83
C THR A 74 -36.36 -16.51 23.50
N LEU A 75 -36.47 -16.57 24.83
CA LEU A 75 -36.41 -17.81 25.62
C LEU A 75 -37.33 -18.98 25.14
N PRO A 76 -38.47 -18.76 24.43
CA PRO A 76 -39.27 -19.87 23.87
C PRO A 76 -38.59 -20.71 22.77
N ALA A 77 -37.54 -20.19 22.11
CA ALA A 77 -36.93 -20.86 20.95
C ALA A 77 -35.99 -22.03 21.32
N THR A 78 -35.52 -22.11 22.57
CA THR A 78 -34.57 -23.14 23.05
C THR A 78 -35.15 -24.56 23.02
N PHE A 79 -36.47 -24.71 23.12
CA PHE A 79 -37.16 -26.00 22.93
C PHE A 79 -37.06 -26.53 21.48
N GLY A 80 -36.92 -25.64 20.48
CA GLY A 80 -36.74 -26.04 19.08
C GLY A 80 -35.40 -26.74 18.84
N SER A 81 -34.31 -26.20 19.40
CA SER A 81 -32.94 -26.70 19.19
C SER A 81 -32.71 -28.11 19.76
N LEU A 82 -33.42 -28.50 20.82
CA LEU A 82 -33.34 -29.86 21.37
C LEU A 82 -33.89 -30.91 20.39
N SER A 83 -34.94 -30.56 19.62
CA SER A 83 -35.49 -31.46 18.59
C SER A 83 -34.51 -31.70 17.43
N THR A 84 -33.73 -30.68 17.05
CA THR A 84 -32.70 -30.79 16.01
C THR A 84 -31.48 -31.56 16.50
N GLN A 85 -31.08 -31.41 17.76
CA GLN A 85 -30.00 -32.21 18.35
C GLN A 85 -30.35 -33.71 18.42
N LEU A 86 -31.60 -34.07 18.74
CA LEU A 86 -32.04 -35.47 18.70
C LEU A 86 -32.06 -36.02 17.25
N GLY A 87 -32.41 -35.19 16.27
CA GLY A 87 -32.27 -35.52 14.85
C GLY A 87 -30.82 -35.75 14.41
N ALA A 88 -29.86 -34.99 14.94
CA ALA A 88 -28.43 -35.16 14.65
C ALA A 88 -27.87 -36.49 15.21
N VAL A 89 -28.33 -36.92 16.39
CA VAL A 89 -27.99 -38.25 16.96
C VAL A 89 -28.49 -39.37 16.05
N ASN A 90 -29.69 -39.24 15.48
CA ASN A 90 -30.24 -40.21 14.54
C ASN A 90 -29.43 -40.31 13.23
N VAL A 91 -28.86 -39.20 12.73
CA VAL A 91 -27.96 -39.19 11.58
C VAL A 91 -26.58 -39.79 11.92
N GLY A 92 -26.06 -39.54 13.13
CA GLY A 92 -24.79 -40.11 13.60
C GLY A 92 -24.76 -41.63 13.63
N ILE A 93 -25.89 -42.27 13.98
CA ILE A 93 -26.05 -43.74 13.92
C ILE A 93 -26.02 -44.25 12.47
N GLY A 94 -26.54 -43.48 11.51
CA GLY A 94 -26.45 -43.79 10.08
C GLY A 94 -25.01 -43.81 9.54
N SER A 95 -24.17 -42.86 9.95
CA SER A 95 -22.76 -42.79 9.52
C SER A 95 -21.88 -43.92 10.09
N LEU A 96 -22.27 -44.51 11.22
CA LEU A 96 -21.60 -45.69 11.75
C LEU A 96 -21.88 -46.92 10.88
N SER A 97 -23.08 -47.03 10.29
CA SER A 97 -23.46 -48.11 9.37
C SER A 97 -22.65 -48.12 8.07
N THR A 98 -22.14 -46.97 7.61
CA THR A 98 -21.31 -46.89 6.39
C THR A 98 -19.84 -47.15 6.65
N THR A 99 -19.38 -47.03 7.90
CA THR A 99 -17.95 -47.15 8.26
C THR A 99 -17.53 -48.61 8.48
N LEU A 100 -18.47 -49.53 8.76
CA LEU A 100 -18.18 -50.97 8.87
C LEU A 100 -17.93 -51.69 7.53
N LEU A 101 -18.08 -51.02 6.38
CA LEU A 101 -17.93 -51.63 5.05
C LEU A 101 -16.47 -51.76 4.55
N ASN A 102 -15.49 -51.17 5.25
CA ASN A 102 -14.08 -51.15 4.83
C ASN A 102 -13.12 -51.92 5.77
N THR A 103 -13.64 -52.78 6.65
CA THR A 103 -12.81 -53.68 7.48
C THR A 103 -12.83 -55.08 6.89
N ALA A 104 -11.66 -55.72 6.74
CA ALA A 104 -11.56 -57.09 6.23
C ALA A 104 -12.34 -58.06 7.14
N GLN A 105 -13.37 -58.71 6.57
CA GLN A 105 -14.13 -59.73 7.27
C GLN A 105 -13.70 -61.11 6.81
N TYR A 106 -13.62 -62.04 7.75
CA TYR A 106 -13.42 -63.45 7.45
C TYR A 106 -14.76 -64.06 7.05
N ASP A 107 -14.74 -64.99 6.10
CA ASP A 107 -15.97 -65.49 5.47
C ASP A 107 -16.82 -66.36 6.42
N ASP A 108 -16.17 -66.94 7.43
CA ASP A 108 -16.82 -67.60 8.57
C ASP A 108 -16.02 -67.44 9.88
N SER A 109 -16.59 -67.93 10.98
CA SER A 109 -16.01 -67.86 12.33
C SER A 109 -14.79 -68.77 12.57
N THR A 110 -14.41 -69.59 11.60
CA THR A 110 -13.18 -70.40 11.65
C THR A 110 -11.94 -69.64 11.16
N HIS A 111 -12.14 -68.44 10.57
CA HIS A 111 -11.09 -67.54 10.08
C HIS A 111 -10.15 -68.16 9.02
N ARG A 112 -10.61 -69.19 8.29
CA ARG A 112 -9.80 -69.90 7.28
C ARG A 112 -9.75 -69.22 5.90
N SER A 113 -10.67 -68.30 5.62
CA SER A 113 -10.65 -67.44 4.43
C SER A 113 -11.23 -66.06 4.76
N ALA A 114 -10.85 -65.07 3.96
CA ALA A 114 -11.36 -63.70 4.05
C ALA A 114 -11.50 -63.10 2.65
N THR A 115 -12.73 -62.72 2.28
CA THR A 115 -13.02 -62.08 0.99
C THR A 115 -12.69 -60.59 1.05
N LEU A 116 -11.60 -60.21 0.38
CA LEU A 116 -11.16 -58.82 0.29
C LEU A 116 -11.89 -58.10 -0.87
N GLY A 117 -13.01 -57.44 -0.56
CA GLY A 117 -13.82 -56.65 -1.49
C GLY A 117 -15.09 -57.37 -1.98
N GLN A 118 -16.07 -56.61 -2.48
CA GLN A 118 -17.29 -57.22 -3.04
C GLN A 118 -17.02 -57.87 -4.40
N ALA A 119 -17.71 -58.97 -4.69
CA ALA A 119 -17.47 -59.82 -5.85
C ALA A 119 -17.50 -59.03 -7.19
N GLY A 120 -16.33 -58.84 -7.80
CA GLY A 120 -16.18 -58.16 -9.09
C GLY A 120 -15.04 -57.13 -9.15
N ALA A 121 -14.44 -56.71 -8.03
CA ALA A 121 -13.32 -55.77 -8.00
C ALA A 121 -12.10 -56.34 -7.26
N SER A 122 -10.94 -56.43 -7.94
CA SER A 122 -9.69 -56.89 -7.32
C SER A 122 -9.08 -55.82 -6.40
N VAL A 123 -8.62 -56.23 -5.22
CA VAL A 123 -7.94 -55.37 -4.24
C VAL A 123 -6.42 -55.56 -4.33
N THR A 124 -5.66 -54.46 -4.36
CA THR A 124 -4.19 -54.47 -4.34
C THR A 124 -3.65 -54.51 -2.92
N LEU A 125 -2.86 -55.53 -2.58
CA LEU A 125 -2.12 -55.60 -1.30
C LEU A 125 -0.69 -55.08 -1.49
N ALA A 126 -0.33 -54.03 -0.76
CA ALA A 126 1.05 -53.50 -0.70
C ALA A 126 1.81 -54.07 0.50
N ASN A 127 3.15 -53.99 0.47
CA ASN A 127 4.06 -54.42 1.55
C ASN A 127 3.97 -55.90 1.97
N VAL A 128 3.62 -56.80 1.05
CA VAL A 128 3.71 -58.25 1.28
C VAL A 128 5.19 -58.67 1.29
N ALA A 129 5.65 -59.26 2.41
CA ALA A 129 7.00 -59.80 2.57
C ALA A 129 7.24 -61.03 1.67
N ASP A 130 8.46 -61.60 1.68
CA ASP A 130 8.70 -62.87 0.97
C ASP A 130 7.99 -64.01 1.71
N GLY A 131 7.18 -64.81 1.00
CA GLY A 131 6.63 -66.04 1.54
C GLY A 131 7.73 -67.05 1.86
N GLY A 132 7.74 -67.57 3.10
CA GLY A 132 8.71 -68.54 3.61
C GLY A 132 8.16 -69.96 3.73
N SER A 133 6.84 -70.13 3.70
CA SER A 133 6.12 -71.41 3.68
C SER A 133 5.37 -71.62 2.37
N ALA A 134 5.07 -72.88 2.04
CA ALA A 134 4.39 -73.27 0.79
C ALA A 134 2.93 -72.79 0.67
N THR A 135 2.40 -72.12 1.69
CA THR A 135 1.04 -71.56 1.75
C THR A 135 1.02 -70.02 1.88
N ASP A 136 2.18 -69.38 1.88
CA ASP A 136 2.27 -67.92 2.00
C ASP A 136 1.98 -67.23 0.66
N ALA A 137 1.51 -65.97 0.72
CA ALA A 137 1.32 -65.17 -0.48
C ALA A 137 2.67 -64.75 -1.08
N ILE A 138 2.88 -65.10 -2.35
CA ILE A 138 4.10 -64.78 -3.11
C ILE A 138 4.04 -63.32 -3.58
N ASN A 139 5.06 -62.52 -3.26
CA ASN A 139 5.12 -61.13 -3.72
C ASN A 139 5.69 -60.99 -5.14
N VAL A 140 5.55 -59.80 -5.73
CA VAL A 140 5.99 -59.52 -7.12
C VAL A 140 7.51 -59.72 -7.28
N ARG A 141 8.33 -59.52 -6.25
CA ARG A 141 9.78 -59.76 -6.31
C ARG A 141 10.11 -61.26 -6.42
N GLN A 142 9.43 -62.12 -5.67
CA GLN A 142 9.57 -63.58 -5.78
C GLN A 142 9.11 -64.09 -7.16
N LEU A 143 8.00 -63.55 -7.69
CA LEU A 143 7.54 -63.85 -9.06
C LEU A 143 8.53 -63.33 -10.13
N THR A 144 9.15 -62.17 -9.90
CA THR A 144 10.17 -61.61 -10.80
C THR A 144 11.45 -62.46 -10.80
N ALA A 145 11.88 -62.97 -9.65
CA ALA A 145 13.00 -63.91 -9.56
C ALA A 145 12.74 -65.22 -10.35
N LEU A 146 11.52 -65.74 -10.31
CA LEU A 146 11.09 -66.85 -11.16
C LEU A 146 11.13 -66.47 -12.66
N SER A 147 10.66 -65.28 -13.03
CA SER A 147 10.74 -64.74 -14.40
C SER A 147 12.18 -64.63 -14.90
N THR A 148 13.12 -64.16 -14.07
CA THR A 148 14.55 -64.08 -14.43
C THR A 148 15.16 -65.46 -14.61
N THR A 149 14.79 -66.42 -13.76
CA THR A 149 15.22 -67.83 -13.86
C THR A 149 14.69 -68.48 -15.15
N LEU A 150 13.42 -68.24 -15.49
CA LEU A 150 12.79 -68.72 -16.73
C LEU A 150 13.43 -68.07 -17.98
N SER A 151 13.77 -66.78 -17.90
CA SER A 151 14.46 -66.04 -18.97
C SER A 151 15.87 -66.55 -19.23
N ALA A 152 16.61 -66.93 -18.17
CA ALA A 152 17.90 -67.61 -18.30
C ALA A 152 17.76 -69.01 -18.96
N GLY A 153 16.64 -69.70 -18.70
CA GLY A 153 16.30 -70.98 -19.34
C GLY A 153 15.85 -70.90 -20.80
N ILE A 154 15.57 -69.71 -21.34
CA ILE A 154 15.14 -69.51 -22.75
C ILE A 154 16.33 -69.22 -23.69
N GLN A 155 17.48 -68.77 -23.17
CA GLN A 155 18.70 -68.54 -23.97
C GLN A 155 19.16 -69.76 -24.81
N PRO A 156 19.08 -71.02 -24.33
CA PRO A 156 19.39 -72.20 -25.15
C PRO A 156 18.47 -72.37 -26.38
N LEU A 157 17.26 -71.80 -26.35
CA LEU A 157 16.31 -71.88 -27.45
C LEU A 157 16.69 -70.94 -28.61
N GLN A 158 17.39 -69.83 -28.31
CA GLN A 158 17.96 -68.92 -29.30
C GLN A 158 19.02 -69.62 -30.16
N GLY A 159 19.92 -70.42 -29.55
CA GLY A 159 20.92 -71.21 -30.29
C GLY A 159 20.34 -72.33 -31.17
N SER A 160 19.09 -72.73 -30.92
CA SER A 160 18.34 -73.63 -31.80
C SER A 160 17.88 -72.93 -33.08
N VAL A 161 17.59 -71.63 -33.02
CA VAL A 161 17.23 -70.81 -34.19
C VAL A 161 18.44 -70.58 -35.11
N ASP A 162 19.64 -70.38 -34.56
CA ASP A 162 20.89 -70.27 -35.34
C ASP A 162 21.27 -71.60 -36.03
N SER A 163 20.82 -72.73 -35.48
CA SER A 163 20.97 -74.05 -36.11
C SER A 163 20.04 -74.23 -37.32
N ALA A 164 18.82 -73.65 -37.28
CA ALA A 164 17.89 -73.66 -38.41
C ALA A 164 18.40 -72.82 -39.60
N ALA A 165 19.17 -71.75 -39.35
CA ALA A 165 19.82 -70.97 -40.40
C ALA A 165 20.82 -71.79 -41.24
N ASN A 166 21.49 -72.77 -40.63
CA ASN A 166 22.39 -73.69 -41.33
C ASN A 166 21.65 -74.74 -42.18
N THR A 167 20.43 -75.12 -41.80
CA THR A 167 19.56 -75.99 -42.62
C THR A 167 19.14 -75.30 -43.93
N PHE A 168 18.97 -73.98 -43.94
CA PHE A 168 18.65 -73.21 -45.15
C PHE A 168 19.82 -73.16 -46.15
N GLY A 169 21.07 -73.26 -45.68
CA GLY A 169 22.25 -73.49 -46.52
C GLY A 169 22.38 -74.94 -47.03
N GLY A 170 21.77 -75.91 -46.33
CA GLY A 170 21.74 -77.33 -46.69
C GLY A 170 20.73 -77.69 -47.79
N LEU A 171 19.74 -76.82 -48.06
CA LEU A 171 18.90 -76.89 -49.28
C LEU A 171 19.62 -76.33 -50.53
N ALA A 172 20.94 -76.28 -50.46
CA ALA A 172 21.85 -76.45 -51.57
C ALA A 172 21.39 -77.52 -52.58
N ALA A 173 21.95 -77.41 -53.79
CA ALA A 173 22.21 -78.51 -54.72
C ALA A 173 21.00 -79.30 -55.31
N GLY A 174 19.79 -79.17 -54.77
CA GLY A 174 18.61 -79.92 -55.24
C GLY A 174 18.14 -79.59 -56.67
N PHE A 175 18.59 -78.46 -57.24
CA PHE A 175 18.24 -78.04 -58.61
C PHE A 175 19.46 -77.74 -59.51
N ALA A 176 20.64 -78.25 -59.16
CA ALA A 176 21.78 -78.31 -60.08
C ALA A 176 21.58 -79.29 -61.26
N THR A 177 20.43 -79.98 -61.31
CA THR A 177 20.13 -81.08 -62.26
C THR A 177 18.88 -80.86 -63.12
N VAL A 178 18.37 -79.62 -63.23
CA VAL A 178 17.61 -79.15 -64.41
C VAL A 178 18.56 -78.84 -65.62
N SER A 179 19.73 -79.48 -65.58
CA SER A 179 20.56 -79.91 -66.70
C SER A 179 19.84 -80.86 -67.71
N THR A 180 18.51 -80.80 -67.82
CA THR A 180 17.66 -81.75 -68.56
C THR A 180 16.71 -81.13 -69.56
N GLY A 181 16.58 -79.80 -69.61
CA GLY A 181 15.65 -79.07 -70.48
C GLY A 181 16.37 -78.19 -71.50
N VAL A 182 16.88 -78.70 -72.63
CA VAL A 182 16.07 -79.21 -73.76
C VAL A 182 15.01 -78.18 -74.22
N SER A 183 15.41 -76.91 -74.30
CA SER A 183 14.99 -75.92 -75.30
C SER A 183 15.66 -74.57 -75.00
N THR A 184 16.60 -74.03 -75.78
CA THR A 184 17.04 -74.38 -77.13
C THR A 184 18.44 -73.82 -77.39
N LEU A 185 19.45 -74.70 -77.47
CA LEU A 185 20.36 -74.66 -78.62
C LEU A 185 19.70 -75.46 -79.75
N VAL A 186 18.74 -74.82 -80.43
CA VAL A 186 18.03 -75.32 -81.61
C VAL A 186 17.68 -74.05 -82.41
N VAL A 187 18.39 -73.66 -83.48
CA VAL A 187 19.52 -74.31 -84.19
C VAL A 187 20.49 -73.24 -84.72
N GLY A 188 21.80 -73.53 -84.65
CA GLY A 188 22.83 -72.87 -85.47
C GLY A 188 23.29 -71.49 -84.95
N VAL A 189 24.59 -71.15 -84.96
CA VAL A 189 25.70 -71.76 -85.71
C VAL A 189 26.82 -72.16 -84.78
N ASN A 190 26.84 -73.46 -84.49
CA ASN A 190 28.05 -74.24 -84.25
C ASN A 190 29.06 -74.08 -85.42
N SER A 191 30.34 -74.29 -85.13
CA SER A 191 31.50 -74.18 -86.06
C SER A 191 31.98 -72.73 -86.26
N LEU A 192 33.27 -72.41 -86.21
CA LEU A 192 34.47 -73.27 -86.17
C LEU A 192 35.56 -72.47 -85.45
N SER A 193 36.02 -72.90 -84.26
CA SER A 193 37.27 -73.65 -84.09
C SER A 193 38.47 -73.07 -84.84
N THR A 194 39.46 -72.55 -84.09
CA THR A 194 40.81 -73.13 -83.95
C THR A 194 41.57 -72.35 -82.88
N SER A 195 41.82 -72.95 -81.71
CA SER A 195 43.15 -73.49 -81.33
C SER A 195 44.06 -72.43 -80.68
N THR A 196 44.14 -72.38 -79.36
CA THR A 196 45.11 -73.12 -78.50
C THR A 196 46.59 -72.76 -78.72
N SER A 197 47.19 -72.20 -77.65
CA SER A 197 48.60 -72.37 -77.23
C SER A 197 49.73 -71.99 -78.19
N THR A 198 50.64 -71.08 -77.77
CA THR A 198 51.96 -71.45 -77.19
C THR A 198 52.92 -70.24 -76.97
N SER A 199 53.66 -70.30 -75.86
CA SER A 199 55.11 -69.99 -75.74
C SER A 199 55.70 -68.57 -75.93
N LEU A 200 56.13 -68.01 -74.78
CA LEU A 200 57.43 -67.36 -74.46
C LEU A 200 58.07 -66.28 -75.37
N GLY A 201 58.46 -65.17 -74.73
CA GLY A 201 59.49 -64.21 -75.20
C GLY A 201 59.98 -63.28 -74.09
N SER A 202 61.08 -63.65 -73.42
CA SER A 202 61.82 -62.93 -72.34
C SER A 202 62.02 -61.42 -72.59
N LEU A 203 61.89 -60.50 -71.61
CA LEU A 203 62.74 -60.25 -70.42
C LEU A 203 64.19 -59.78 -70.73
N SER A 204 64.64 -58.73 -70.02
CA SER A 204 65.96 -58.03 -70.04
C SER A 204 66.12 -56.94 -71.14
N THR A 205 66.83 -55.80 -70.96
CA THR A 205 67.96 -55.42 -70.06
C THR A 205 68.05 -53.91 -69.68
N GLY A 206 68.65 -53.58 -68.52
CA GLY A 206 69.35 -52.29 -68.20
C GLY A 206 68.48 -51.15 -67.61
N LEU A 207 68.68 -50.53 -66.43
CA LEU A 207 69.79 -50.33 -65.46
C LEU A 207 70.88 -49.30 -65.88
N VAL A 208 71.30 -48.41 -64.93
CA VAL A 208 72.38 -47.35 -64.98
C VAL A 208 71.92 -45.91 -65.39
N THR A 209 72.30 -44.74 -64.81
CA THR A 209 72.77 -44.29 -63.44
C THR A 209 73.07 -42.74 -63.39
N ILE A 210 72.83 -42.04 -62.25
CA ILE A 210 73.38 -40.68 -61.81
C ILE A 210 72.87 -39.40 -62.56
N HIS A 211 72.63 -38.17 -62.04
CA HIS A 211 72.75 -37.37 -60.77
C HIS A 211 73.47 -36.02 -61.08
N SER A 212 72.89 -34.84 -60.75
CA SER A 212 73.57 -33.70 -60.08
C SER A 212 72.75 -32.37 -60.02
N SER A 213 73.15 -31.50 -59.10
CA SER A 213 72.38 -30.44 -58.41
C SER A 213 72.21 -29.07 -59.10
N ILE A 214 71.20 -28.32 -58.63
CA ILE A 214 71.16 -26.88 -58.28
C ILE A 214 71.93 -25.88 -59.20
N GLY A 215 71.20 -24.95 -59.81
CA GLY A 215 71.74 -23.72 -60.41
C GLY A 215 70.66 -22.63 -60.49
N SER A 216 70.94 -21.43 -59.98
CA SER A 216 69.94 -20.37 -59.77
C SER A 216 69.94 -19.30 -60.89
N LEU A 217 68.78 -18.66 -61.03
CA LEU A 217 68.60 -17.26 -61.44
C LEU A 217 68.90 -16.82 -62.90
N SER A 218 67.81 -16.43 -63.58
CA SER A 218 67.65 -15.32 -64.54
C SER A 218 67.78 -15.53 -66.06
N THR A 219 66.84 -14.84 -66.74
CA THR A 219 66.76 -14.47 -68.17
C THR A 219 66.57 -15.59 -69.20
N GLY A 220 65.50 -15.49 -70.01
CA GLY A 220 65.49 -16.06 -71.36
C GLY A 220 64.23 -16.80 -71.85
N LEU A 221 63.18 -16.04 -72.18
CA LEU A 221 62.67 -15.94 -73.56
C LEU A 221 62.19 -17.20 -74.35
N ILE A 222 60.95 -17.11 -74.90
CA ILE A 222 60.36 -17.89 -76.02
C ILE A 222 60.01 -19.38 -75.72
N VAL A 223 58.73 -19.73 -75.45
CA VAL A 223 57.60 -19.95 -76.39
C VAL A 223 57.68 -21.27 -77.18
N ALA A 224 56.81 -22.23 -76.84
CA ALA A 224 56.16 -23.15 -77.78
C ALA A 224 54.96 -23.91 -77.15
N GLY A 225 53.81 -23.89 -77.85
CA GLY A 225 52.90 -25.04 -78.03
C GLY A 225 52.31 -25.79 -76.81
N SER A 226 51.07 -25.44 -76.46
CA SER A 226 50.00 -26.38 -76.04
C SER A 226 50.33 -27.53 -75.06
N HIS A 227 50.20 -27.28 -73.75
CA HIS A 227 49.50 -28.15 -72.77
C HIS A 227 49.68 -27.62 -71.32
N LEU A 228 48.99 -26.54 -70.93
CA LEU A 228 48.67 -26.32 -69.51
C LEU A 228 47.45 -25.42 -69.33
N SER A 229 46.33 -26.01 -68.91
CA SER A 229 45.10 -25.29 -68.57
C SER A 229 45.14 -24.79 -67.12
N SER A 230 45.90 -23.72 -66.86
CA SER A 230 45.68 -22.82 -65.71
C SER A 230 46.56 -21.56 -65.74
N LEU A 231 45.98 -20.46 -65.22
CA LEU A 231 46.62 -19.25 -64.69
C LEU A 231 46.94 -18.05 -65.64
N SER A 232 45.98 -17.10 -65.62
CA SER A 232 46.12 -15.63 -65.72
C SER A 232 46.74 -14.95 -66.96
N SER A 233 45.88 -14.24 -67.70
CA SER A 233 46.21 -13.21 -68.69
C SER A 233 46.41 -11.82 -68.05
N SER A 234 47.53 -11.14 -68.32
CA SER A 234 47.76 -9.72 -67.98
C SER A 234 48.78 -9.03 -68.89
N VAL A 235 48.64 -7.70 -69.04
CA VAL A 235 49.58 -6.70 -69.62
C VAL A 235 49.55 -6.45 -71.14
N SER A 236 49.09 -5.25 -71.54
CA SER A 236 49.67 -4.45 -72.65
C SER A 236 49.35 -2.94 -72.52
N SER A 237 50.39 -2.19 -72.14
CA SER A 237 50.74 -0.75 -72.37
C SER A 237 49.71 0.35 -72.74
N SER A 238 49.84 1.48 -72.02
CA SER A 238 49.19 2.78 -72.27
C SER A 238 50.05 3.80 -73.04
N VAL A 239 49.38 4.66 -73.81
CA VAL A 239 49.80 6.03 -74.21
C VAL A 239 48.54 6.85 -74.58
N GLY A 240 48.38 8.15 -74.28
CA GLY A 240 49.17 9.02 -73.39
C GLY A 240 48.87 10.51 -73.61
N LYS A 241 48.10 11.15 -72.70
CA LYS A 241 47.93 12.61 -72.59
C LYS A 241 47.81 12.99 -71.11
N GLN A 242 48.56 13.99 -70.66
CA GLN A 242 48.69 14.33 -69.23
C GLN A 242 47.58 15.28 -68.75
N HIS A 243 47.03 15.02 -67.55
CA HIS A 243 46.11 15.92 -66.85
C HIS A 243 46.71 16.37 -65.50
N PHE A 244 46.53 17.64 -65.14
CA PHE A 244 47.13 18.28 -63.95
C PHE A 244 46.50 17.90 -62.60
N THR A 245 45.58 16.92 -62.57
CA THR A 245 45.03 16.34 -61.35
C THR A 245 45.18 14.82 -61.42
N GLY A 246 46.01 14.24 -60.56
CA GLY A 246 46.23 12.80 -60.53
C GLY A 246 44.96 12.05 -60.16
N VAL A 247 44.36 11.36 -61.13
CA VAL A 247 43.26 10.41 -60.92
C VAL A 247 43.72 9.05 -61.41
N ASN A 248 43.77 8.06 -60.51
CA ASN A 248 43.99 6.67 -60.87
C ASN A 248 42.67 6.10 -61.39
N ASP A 249 42.55 5.95 -62.71
CA ASP A 249 41.33 5.51 -63.41
C ASP A 249 41.24 3.99 -63.60
N GLY A 250 42.17 3.23 -63.01
CA GLY A 250 42.23 1.77 -63.15
C GLY A 250 42.73 1.30 -64.51
N GLY A 251 43.28 2.19 -65.36
CA GLY A 251 43.81 1.85 -66.67
C GLY A 251 42.78 1.81 -67.80
N THR A 252 41.56 2.30 -67.57
CA THR A 252 40.49 2.35 -68.58
C THR A 252 40.06 3.78 -68.86
N VAL A 253 40.15 4.21 -70.13
CA VAL A 253 39.81 5.56 -70.57
C VAL A 253 38.30 5.82 -70.41
N GLN A 254 37.91 6.52 -69.34
CA GLN A 254 36.52 6.91 -69.09
C GLN A 254 36.20 8.33 -69.61
N GLY A 255 34.90 8.66 -69.69
CA GLY A 255 34.33 9.74 -70.51
C GLY A 255 34.80 11.19 -70.30
N ASN A 256 35.72 11.47 -69.37
CA ASN A 256 36.30 12.81 -69.13
C ASN A 256 37.73 13.00 -69.65
N ASN A 257 38.33 12.00 -70.31
CA ASN A 257 39.72 12.03 -70.79
C ASN A 257 40.04 13.12 -71.85
N GLY A 258 39.06 13.89 -72.31
CA GLY A 258 39.25 15.04 -73.21
C GLY A 258 38.83 16.40 -72.63
N ASN A 259 38.19 16.45 -71.45
CA ASN A 259 37.58 17.66 -70.85
C ASN A 259 36.65 18.48 -71.79
N THR A 260 36.06 17.90 -72.83
CA THR A 260 35.26 18.62 -73.84
C THR A 260 33.75 18.70 -73.55
N GLY A 261 33.33 18.45 -72.30
CA GLY A 261 31.91 18.55 -71.91
C GLY A 261 31.61 18.41 -70.42
N ALA A 262 32.64 18.23 -69.57
CA ALA A 262 32.48 18.01 -68.13
C ALA A 262 32.27 19.30 -67.33
N ALA A 263 32.92 20.41 -67.72
CA ALA A 263 32.77 21.73 -67.13
C ALA A 263 32.36 22.73 -68.22
N SER A 264 31.08 22.71 -68.62
CA SER A 264 30.60 23.33 -69.87
C SER A 264 30.02 24.75 -69.71
N ALA A 265 30.10 25.34 -68.52
CA ALA A 265 29.57 26.68 -68.22
C ALA A 265 30.59 27.57 -67.49
N SER A 266 30.32 28.87 -67.41
CA SER A 266 31.25 29.84 -66.80
C SER A 266 31.52 29.51 -65.33
N ASN A 267 32.79 29.53 -64.94
CA ASN A 267 33.24 29.25 -63.57
C ASN A 267 32.84 27.85 -63.05
N ALA A 268 32.56 26.89 -63.94
CA ALA A 268 32.34 25.50 -63.57
C ALA A 268 33.67 24.74 -63.38
N ILE A 269 33.72 23.84 -62.40
CA ILE A 269 34.88 22.99 -62.10
C ILE A 269 34.42 21.54 -62.07
N ALA A 270 35.03 20.66 -62.86
CA ALA A 270 34.77 19.22 -62.85
C ALA A 270 36.09 18.44 -62.74
N ILE A 271 36.27 17.69 -61.65
CA ILE A 271 37.51 16.96 -61.33
C ILE A 271 37.15 15.53 -60.96
N GLY A 272 37.56 14.56 -61.77
CA GLY A 272 37.27 13.13 -61.58
C GLY A 272 36.74 12.45 -62.86
N PRO A 273 36.95 11.13 -63.05
CA PRO A 273 36.43 10.43 -64.22
C PRO A 273 34.89 10.41 -64.19
N GLY A 274 34.22 10.91 -65.24
CA GLY A 274 32.75 10.95 -65.33
C GLY A 274 32.05 12.08 -64.54
N ALA A 275 32.81 12.98 -63.91
CA ALA A 275 32.27 14.15 -63.22
C ALA A 275 31.64 15.17 -64.20
N VAL A 276 30.57 15.87 -63.80
CA VAL A 276 29.86 16.86 -64.63
C VAL A 276 29.41 18.08 -63.81
N ALA A 277 29.71 19.28 -64.31
CA ALA A 277 29.30 20.60 -63.84
C ALA A 277 28.89 21.43 -65.09
N GLY A 278 27.60 21.40 -65.43
CA GLY A 278 27.05 21.99 -66.66
C GLY A 278 26.38 23.36 -66.55
N GLN A 279 26.41 24.03 -65.39
CA GLN A 279 25.87 25.38 -65.20
C GLN A 279 26.84 26.29 -64.42
N THR A 280 26.58 27.59 -64.45
CA THR A 280 27.45 28.62 -63.86
C THR A 280 27.73 28.37 -62.38
N GLY A 281 29.01 28.52 -61.99
CA GLY A 281 29.46 28.44 -60.60
C GLY A 281 29.37 27.06 -59.94
N GLN A 282 29.20 25.99 -60.73
CA GLN A 282 29.13 24.63 -60.21
C GLN A 282 30.49 24.01 -59.93
N VAL A 283 30.58 23.16 -58.91
CA VAL A 283 31.78 22.34 -58.65
C VAL A 283 31.38 20.88 -58.53
N ALA A 284 32.03 20.00 -59.28
CA ALA A 284 31.87 18.55 -59.21
C ALA A 284 33.24 17.89 -58.98
N PHE A 285 33.42 17.22 -57.84
CA PHE A 285 34.70 16.65 -57.44
C PHE A 285 34.53 15.19 -57.02
N GLY A 286 35.22 14.27 -57.68
CA GLY A 286 35.10 12.83 -57.49
C GLY A 286 34.61 12.09 -58.74
N HIS A 287 34.85 10.78 -58.80
CA HIS A 287 34.35 9.91 -59.88
C HIS A 287 32.83 10.05 -60.00
N ASN A 288 32.28 10.19 -61.21
CA ASN A 288 30.85 10.36 -61.50
C ASN A 288 30.10 11.46 -60.69
N ALA A 289 30.78 12.41 -60.05
CA ALA A 289 30.14 13.49 -59.30
C ALA A 289 29.39 14.44 -60.26
N ARG A 290 28.13 14.77 -60.00
CA ARG A 290 27.30 15.60 -60.91
C ARG A 290 26.63 16.75 -60.17
N ALA A 291 27.10 17.96 -60.44
CA ALA A 291 26.41 19.20 -60.12
C ALA A 291 25.36 19.50 -61.22
N ARG A 292 24.10 19.72 -60.83
CA ARG A 292 22.96 19.93 -61.75
C ARG A 292 22.22 21.25 -61.56
N SER A 293 22.40 21.92 -60.43
CA SER A 293 21.78 23.21 -60.10
C SER A 293 22.85 24.31 -60.05
N ALA A 294 22.57 25.54 -60.50
CA ALA A 294 23.55 26.63 -60.48
C ALA A 294 24.13 26.86 -59.07
N ASN A 295 25.37 27.37 -58.99
CA ASN A 295 26.11 27.64 -57.74
C ASN A 295 26.22 26.45 -56.75
N SER A 296 26.00 25.21 -57.21
CA SER A 296 25.95 24.03 -56.34
C SER A 296 27.19 23.15 -56.46
N VAL A 297 27.51 22.45 -55.38
CA VAL A 297 28.71 21.62 -55.24
C VAL A 297 28.33 20.15 -55.06
N ALA A 298 28.87 19.26 -55.89
CA ALA A 298 28.82 17.81 -55.73
C ALA A 298 30.22 17.31 -55.30
N LEU A 299 30.34 16.80 -54.08
CA LEU A 299 31.62 16.43 -53.47
C LEU A 299 31.68 14.93 -53.10
N GLY A 300 32.58 14.19 -53.74
CA GLY A 300 32.79 12.75 -53.56
C GLY A 300 32.25 11.88 -54.70
N ASN A 301 32.66 10.60 -54.72
CA ASN A 301 32.25 9.63 -55.74
C ASN A 301 30.70 9.53 -55.86
N ASN A 302 30.18 9.51 -57.08
CA ASN A 302 28.76 9.50 -57.43
C ASN A 302 27.90 10.58 -56.72
N ALA A 303 28.51 11.65 -56.16
CA ALA A 303 27.76 12.71 -55.49
C ALA A 303 26.86 13.44 -56.48
N LEU A 304 25.59 13.65 -56.16
CA LEU A 304 24.61 14.15 -57.11
C LEU A 304 23.70 15.21 -56.47
N THR A 305 23.93 16.48 -56.80
CA THR A 305 22.96 17.53 -56.43
C THR A 305 21.66 17.32 -57.22
N VAL A 306 20.51 17.27 -56.55
CA VAL A 306 19.18 17.23 -57.16
C VAL A 306 18.32 18.36 -56.61
N GLY A 307 17.53 18.99 -57.47
CA GLY A 307 16.64 20.10 -57.09
C GLY A 307 17.35 21.44 -56.89
N ALA A 308 16.55 22.51 -56.81
CA ALA A 308 17.03 23.82 -56.34
C ALA A 308 17.18 23.81 -54.82
N ALA A 309 17.95 24.76 -54.27
CA ALA A 309 17.97 24.97 -52.82
C ALA A 309 16.60 25.46 -52.33
N VAL A 310 16.07 24.83 -51.28
CA VAL A 310 14.75 25.12 -50.73
C VAL A 310 14.92 25.80 -49.37
N PRO A 311 14.32 26.98 -49.14
CA PRO A 311 14.32 27.61 -47.82
C PRO A 311 13.42 26.83 -46.85
N VAL A 312 13.90 26.60 -45.63
CA VAL A 312 13.17 25.89 -44.57
C VAL A 312 12.93 26.87 -43.41
N PRO A 313 11.83 27.65 -43.42
CA PRO A 313 11.56 28.66 -42.38
C PRO A 313 11.08 28.06 -41.04
N GLY A 314 10.79 26.76 -41.02
CA GLY A 314 10.30 26.02 -39.86
C GLY A 314 10.08 24.53 -40.17
N ALA A 315 9.82 23.73 -39.14
CA ALA A 315 9.51 22.31 -39.23
C ALA A 315 8.54 21.86 -38.11
N PRO A 316 7.57 20.97 -38.38
CA PRO A 316 6.75 20.35 -37.35
C PRO A 316 7.48 19.16 -36.70
N VAL A 317 7.44 19.07 -35.37
CA VAL A 317 7.92 17.91 -34.60
C VAL A 317 6.83 17.50 -33.63
N GLY A 318 6.36 16.24 -33.71
CA GLY A 318 5.30 15.72 -32.83
C GLY A 318 3.96 16.47 -32.91
N GLY A 319 3.68 17.15 -34.02
CA GLY A 319 2.50 18.01 -34.18
C GLY A 319 2.67 19.47 -33.73
N ILE A 320 3.80 19.82 -33.11
CA ILE A 320 4.14 21.19 -32.73
C ILE A 320 4.96 21.84 -33.85
N ALA A 321 4.52 23.00 -34.34
CA ALA A 321 5.22 23.75 -35.38
C ALA A 321 6.34 24.63 -34.77
N TYR A 322 7.59 24.35 -35.11
CA TYR A 322 8.74 25.20 -34.81
C TYR A 322 9.04 26.07 -36.04
N GLY A 323 9.30 27.36 -35.85
CA GLY A 323 9.52 28.30 -36.95
C GLY A 323 10.41 29.48 -36.55
N GLY A 324 10.80 30.28 -37.55
CA GLY A 324 11.78 31.35 -37.38
C GLY A 324 13.23 30.83 -37.41
N PHE A 325 13.49 29.77 -38.18
CA PHE A 325 14.85 29.27 -38.41
C PHE A 325 15.69 30.33 -39.14
N ALA A 326 16.97 30.43 -38.78
CA ALA A 326 17.87 31.41 -39.35
C ALA A 326 18.29 31.07 -40.80
N GLY A 327 18.64 32.11 -41.55
CA GLY A 327 19.13 32.01 -42.92
C GLY A 327 18.23 32.72 -43.93
N SER A 328 18.85 33.28 -44.97
CA SER A 328 18.16 33.79 -46.16
C SER A 328 17.95 32.67 -47.19
N ASN A 329 17.31 32.97 -48.31
CA ASN A 329 17.07 31.99 -49.38
C ASN A 329 18.42 31.46 -49.92
N PRO A 330 18.75 30.15 -49.84
CA PRO A 330 20.10 29.69 -50.14
C PRO A 330 20.41 29.78 -51.63
N ALA A 331 21.61 30.26 -51.98
CA ALA A 331 22.00 30.53 -53.37
C ALA A 331 22.36 29.28 -54.20
N GLY A 332 22.52 28.13 -53.55
CA GLY A 332 22.95 26.84 -54.10
C GLY A 332 22.99 25.79 -52.98
N LEU A 333 23.38 24.55 -53.30
CA LEU A 333 23.49 23.47 -52.31
C LEU A 333 24.77 22.64 -52.47
N VAL A 334 25.30 22.14 -51.34
CA VAL A 334 26.45 21.24 -51.29
C VAL A 334 25.94 19.83 -50.99
N ASN A 335 26.13 18.89 -51.91
CA ASN A 335 25.81 17.48 -51.71
C ASN A 335 27.08 16.63 -51.68
N PHE A 336 27.26 15.86 -50.61
CA PHE A 336 28.38 14.95 -50.41
C PHE A 336 28.13 13.54 -50.94
N GLY A 337 27.01 13.25 -51.58
CA GLY A 337 26.65 11.88 -51.98
C GLY A 337 25.39 11.78 -52.84
N ASN A 338 24.76 10.61 -52.81
CA ASN A 338 23.44 10.37 -53.38
C ASN A 338 22.59 9.51 -52.42
N ALA A 339 21.35 9.18 -52.80
CA ALA A 339 20.43 8.44 -51.93
C ALA A 339 20.92 7.05 -51.49
N SER A 340 21.80 6.40 -52.27
CA SER A 340 22.38 5.09 -51.98
C SER A 340 23.86 5.16 -51.53
N GLU A 341 24.52 6.30 -51.73
CA GLU A 341 25.92 6.54 -51.35
C GLU A 341 26.04 7.86 -50.56
N GLN A 342 25.53 7.87 -49.33
CA GLN A 342 25.68 8.98 -48.40
C GLN A 342 27.08 8.98 -47.76
N ARG A 343 27.57 10.16 -47.35
CA ARG A 343 28.87 10.31 -46.68
C ARG A 343 28.69 10.91 -45.29
N GLN A 344 29.46 10.41 -44.34
CA GLN A 344 29.56 11.01 -43.00
C GLN A 344 30.39 12.28 -43.08
N LEU A 345 29.90 13.35 -42.45
CA LEU A 345 30.64 14.59 -42.26
C LEU A 345 31.25 14.56 -40.85
N THR A 346 32.56 14.29 -40.76
CA THR A 346 33.30 14.18 -39.49
C THR A 346 34.03 15.48 -39.16
N ASN A 347 34.49 15.62 -37.90
CA ASN A 347 35.22 16.79 -37.39
C ASN A 347 34.45 18.13 -37.47
N VAL A 348 33.12 18.10 -37.51
CA VAL A 348 32.28 19.30 -37.40
C VAL A 348 32.37 19.84 -35.97
N ALA A 349 32.82 21.08 -35.82
CA ALA A 349 32.84 21.78 -34.54
C ALA A 349 31.40 22.01 -34.01
N ALA A 350 31.28 22.35 -32.73
CA ALA A 350 29.98 22.69 -32.15
C ALA A 350 29.46 24.01 -32.76
N GLY A 351 28.39 23.96 -33.55
CA GLY A 351 27.77 25.15 -34.15
C GLY A 351 27.12 26.05 -33.10
N GLN A 352 26.94 27.34 -33.36
CA GLN A 352 26.33 28.22 -32.37
C GLN A 352 24.84 27.91 -32.16
N LEU A 353 24.39 27.80 -30.90
CA LEU A 353 22.98 27.62 -30.55
C LEU A 353 22.35 29.00 -30.25
N THR A 354 22.11 29.78 -31.31
CA THR A 354 21.45 31.09 -31.23
C THR A 354 20.36 31.20 -32.30
N GLN A 355 19.38 32.09 -32.09
CA GLN A 355 18.24 32.26 -33.00
C GLN A 355 18.64 32.71 -34.43
N THR A 356 19.85 33.24 -34.60
CA THR A 356 20.39 33.70 -35.89
C THR A 356 21.47 32.78 -36.49
N SER A 357 21.77 31.65 -35.85
CA SER A 357 22.82 30.74 -36.30
C SER A 357 22.39 29.89 -37.50
N THR A 358 23.24 29.86 -38.53
CA THR A 358 23.12 28.96 -39.69
C THR A 358 24.18 27.84 -39.66
N ASP A 359 24.80 27.60 -38.51
CA ASP A 359 25.88 26.62 -38.35
C ASP A 359 25.35 25.18 -38.40
N ALA A 360 26.17 24.24 -38.88
CA ALA A 360 25.86 22.82 -38.77
C ALA A 360 25.97 22.36 -37.30
N ILE A 361 24.88 21.87 -36.72
CA ILE A 361 24.86 21.25 -35.39
C ILE A 361 25.55 19.89 -35.47
N ASN A 362 26.52 19.64 -34.61
CA ASN A 362 27.29 18.41 -34.62
C ASN A 362 26.69 17.31 -33.71
N GLY A 363 27.28 16.12 -33.77
CA GLY A 363 26.84 14.96 -32.99
C GLY A 363 26.86 15.17 -31.47
N SER A 364 27.82 15.93 -30.91
CA SER A 364 27.88 16.11 -29.45
C SER A 364 26.80 17.06 -28.91
N GLN A 365 26.33 17.99 -29.74
CA GLN A 365 25.23 18.90 -29.39
C GLN A 365 23.88 18.19 -29.44
N LEU A 366 23.63 17.41 -30.50
CA LEU A 366 22.44 16.54 -30.57
C LEU A 366 22.48 15.46 -29.48
N PHE A 367 23.66 14.91 -29.17
CA PHE A 367 23.84 14.01 -28.03
C PHE A 367 23.59 14.71 -26.69
N GLY A 368 23.98 15.97 -26.52
CA GLY A 368 23.64 16.76 -25.32
C GLY A 368 22.13 16.91 -25.12
N VAL A 369 21.38 17.15 -26.22
CA VAL A 369 19.91 17.15 -26.19
C VAL A 369 19.36 15.76 -25.92
N ALA A 370 19.91 14.70 -26.54
CA ALA A 370 19.50 13.32 -26.30
C ALA A 370 19.80 12.85 -24.87
N VAL A 371 20.88 13.33 -24.24
CA VAL A 371 21.20 13.12 -22.82
C VAL A 371 20.24 13.92 -21.94
N ALA A 372 19.87 15.15 -22.29
CA ALA A 372 18.85 15.89 -21.54
C ALA A 372 17.47 15.20 -21.61
N THR A 373 17.05 14.73 -22.78
CA THR A 373 15.82 13.93 -22.96
C THR A 373 15.94 12.56 -22.28
N GLY A 374 17.12 11.93 -22.34
CA GLY A 374 17.45 10.69 -21.64
C GLY A 374 17.45 10.86 -20.12
N ASN A 375 17.83 12.02 -19.61
CA ASN A 375 17.73 12.38 -18.20
C ASN A 375 16.27 12.58 -17.78
N VAL A 376 15.43 13.22 -18.60
CA VAL A 376 13.96 13.26 -18.36
C VAL A 376 13.38 11.84 -18.34
N SER A 377 13.77 10.99 -19.30
CA SER A 377 13.38 9.57 -19.32
C SER A 377 13.92 8.80 -18.11
N THR A 378 15.10 9.14 -17.61
CA THR A 378 15.76 8.49 -16.45
C THR A 378 15.15 8.97 -15.14
N THR A 379 14.77 10.23 -15.01
CA THR A 379 13.99 10.76 -13.87
C THR A 379 12.61 10.12 -13.84
N LEU A 380 11.97 9.94 -15.00
CA LEU A 380 10.69 9.24 -15.10
C LEU A 380 10.83 7.73 -14.81
N SER A 381 11.89 7.08 -15.32
CA SER A 381 12.14 5.66 -15.08
C SER A 381 12.66 5.36 -13.68
N THR A 382 13.37 6.28 -13.01
CA THR A 382 13.75 6.16 -11.60
C THR A 382 12.61 6.49 -10.66
N GLY A 383 11.73 7.43 -11.03
CA GLY A 383 10.43 7.60 -10.37
C GLY A 383 9.63 6.30 -10.42
N LEU A 384 9.47 5.71 -11.60
CA LEU A 384 8.74 4.46 -11.80
C LEU A 384 9.48 3.23 -11.21
N SER A 385 10.81 3.18 -11.25
CA SER A 385 11.59 2.10 -10.64
C SER A 385 11.60 2.21 -9.12
N THR A 386 11.45 3.40 -8.55
CA THR A 386 11.22 3.59 -7.11
C THR A 386 9.85 3.05 -6.71
N VAL A 387 8.82 3.21 -7.55
CA VAL A 387 7.53 2.53 -7.37
C VAL A 387 7.69 1.00 -7.48
N SER A 388 8.54 0.52 -8.40
CA SER A 388 8.88 -0.91 -8.59
C SER A 388 9.82 -1.53 -7.55
N SER A 389 10.62 -0.74 -6.83
CA SER A 389 11.64 -1.24 -5.89
C SER A 389 11.12 -1.23 -4.45
N ARG A 390 10.34 -0.20 -4.07
CA ARG A 390 9.51 -0.21 -2.84
C ARG A 390 8.60 -1.43 -2.76
N LEU A 391 8.33 -2.00 -3.92
CA LEU A 391 7.61 -3.22 -4.11
C LEU A 391 8.49 -4.48 -4.06
N GLY A 392 9.57 -4.54 -4.85
CA GLY A 392 10.51 -5.67 -4.83
C GLY A 392 11.18 -5.89 -3.48
N SER A 393 11.28 -4.86 -2.64
CA SER A 393 11.71 -4.98 -1.23
C SER A 393 10.67 -5.63 -0.32
N VAL A 394 9.38 -5.56 -0.64
CA VAL A 394 8.33 -6.37 0.04
C VAL A 394 8.49 -7.86 -0.32
N SER A 395 9.06 -8.17 -1.48
CA SER A 395 9.35 -9.53 -1.94
C SER A 395 10.66 -10.10 -1.38
N THR A 396 11.78 -9.38 -1.49
CA THR A 396 13.11 -9.89 -1.05
C THR A 396 13.27 -9.98 0.47
N GLY A 397 12.54 -9.17 1.25
CA GLY A 397 12.42 -9.34 2.70
C GLY A 397 11.86 -10.71 3.10
N LEU A 398 11.03 -11.31 2.24
CA LEU A 398 10.47 -12.66 2.42
C LEU A 398 11.49 -13.77 2.11
N THR A 399 12.55 -13.47 1.34
CA THR A 399 13.55 -14.46 0.88
C THR A 399 14.83 -14.49 1.71
N ASN A 400 15.36 -13.34 2.13
CA ASN A 400 16.63 -13.30 2.87
C ASN A 400 16.53 -13.92 4.27
N ALA A 401 15.32 -13.94 4.85
CA ALA A 401 14.99 -14.71 6.05
C ALA A 401 15.20 -16.24 5.87
N GLN A 402 15.40 -16.73 4.64
CA GLN A 402 15.50 -18.15 4.30
C GLN A 402 16.89 -18.58 3.79
N ALA A 403 17.79 -17.65 3.46
CA ALA A 403 19.07 -17.94 2.78
C ALA A 403 20.35 -17.70 3.62
N GLY A 404 20.29 -16.86 4.67
CA GLY A 404 21.44 -16.60 5.56
C GLY A 404 21.99 -17.86 6.26
N PHE A 405 21.23 -18.96 6.24
CA PHE A 405 21.58 -20.27 6.76
C PHE A 405 22.73 -21.01 6.00
N ALA A 406 23.41 -20.41 4.99
CA ALA A 406 24.23 -21.17 4.02
C ALA A 406 25.75 -20.87 3.88
N SER A 407 26.23 -19.62 3.85
CA SER A 407 27.46 -19.26 3.09
C SER A 407 28.79 -19.09 3.84
N LEU A 408 28.98 -19.70 5.00
CA LEU A 408 30.22 -19.62 5.81
C LEU A 408 31.45 -20.37 5.20
N SER A 409 31.36 -20.85 3.96
CA SER A 409 31.98 -22.13 3.58
C SER A 409 33.29 -22.12 2.76
N THR A 410 33.75 -21.01 2.15
CA THR A 410 34.58 -21.15 0.91
C THR A 410 35.93 -20.39 0.80
N SER A 411 36.14 -19.22 1.42
CA SER A 411 37.10 -18.20 0.91
C SER A 411 38.61 -18.39 1.16
N ILE A 412 39.12 -19.62 1.32
CA ILE A 412 40.50 -19.87 1.83
C ILE A 412 41.56 -20.03 0.71
N SER A 413 41.18 -20.02 -0.57
CA SER A 413 41.92 -20.77 -1.61
C SER A 413 43.04 -20.07 -2.41
N THR A 414 43.16 -18.74 -2.46
CA THR A 414 43.93 -18.07 -3.55
C THR A 414 44.78 -16.88 -3.10
N ASN A 415 46.10 -16.93 -3.34
CA ASN A 415 47.05 -15.91 -2.83
C ASN A 415 48.35 -15.74 -3.65
N LEU A 416 48.48 -16.37 -4.83
CA LEU A 416 49.77 -17.00 -5.20
C LEU A 416 50.31 -16.78 -6.64
N GLY A 417 49.79 -15.82 -7.41
CA GLY A 417 49.99 -15.80 -8.88
C GLY A 417 51.21 -15.03 -9.46
N SER A 418 51.40 -13.76 -9.12
CA SER A 418 51.56 -12.76 -10.21
C SER A 418 52.84 -11.90 -10.28
N LEU A 419 53.96 -12.28 -9.66
CA LEU A 419 55.14 -11.39 -9.50
C LEU A 419 56.10 -11.28 -10.73
N SER A 420 55.81 -11.90 -11.88
CA SER A 420 56.89 -12.50 -12.71
C SER A 420 57.41 -11.79 -13.98
N THR A 421 56.93 -10.62 -14.44
CA THR A 421 57.03 -10.26 -15.89
C THR A 421 57.77 -8.97 -16.34
N GLY A 422 58.44 -8.19 -15.48
CA GLY A 422 58.69 -6.75 -15.76
C GLY A 422 59.94 -6.21 -16.52
N LEU A 423 60.93 -7.00 -16.97
CA LEU A 423 62.34 -6.51 -17.06
C LEU A 423 62.92 -6.04 -18.44
N VAL A 424 62.18 -6.00 -19.56
CA VAL A 424 62.81 -6.23 -20.91
C VAL A 424 63.13 -5.01 -21.85
N ASN A 425 62.68 -3.76 -21.62
CA ASN A 425 62.38 -2.83 -22.74
C ASN A 425 63.32 -1.61 -23.09
N ALA A 426 64.55 -1.43 -22.59
CA ALA A 426 65.18 -0.07 -22.52
C ALA A 426 66.16 0.46 -23.63
N ASP A 427 66.51 -0.28 -24.69
CA ASP A 427 67.85 -0.16 -25.33
C ASP A 427 68.02 0.65 -26.67
N ASN A 428 67.06 1.47 -27.14
CA ASN A 428 66.94 1.78 -28.60
C ASN A 428 67.17 3.23 -29.14
N THR A 429 67.60 4.24 -28.36
CA THR A 429 67.34 5.67 -28.71
C THR A 429 68.48 6.57 -29.28
N ALA A 430 69.66 6.06 -29.63
CA ALA A 430 70.89 6.88 -29.73
C ALA A 430 71.21 7.63 -31.07
N ASN A 431 70.38 7.59 -32.12
CA ASN A 431 70.85 7.81 -33.52
C ASN A 431 70.56 9.19 -34.18
N THR A 432 70.03 10.20 -33.47
CA THR A 432 69.39 11.38 -34.12
C THR A 432 70.08 12.75 -33.96
N LEU A 433 71.22 12.86 -33.27
CA LEU A 433 71.76 14.16 -32.81
C LEU A 433 72.75 14.87 -33.78
N SER A 434 73.10 14.28 -34.92
CA SER A 434 74.28 14.66 -35.72
C SER A 434 74.16 15.91 -36.61
N THR A 435 72.96 16.48 -36.80
CA THR A 435 72.73 17.54 -37.81
C THR A 435 72.73 18.99 -37.26
N GLY A 436 72.73 19.19 -35.94
CA GLY A 436 72.67 20.53 -35.33
C GLY A 436 74.00 21.32 -35.30
N LEU A 437 75.12 20.69 -35.68
CA LEU A 437 76.49 21.13 -35.35
C LEU A 437 77.03 22.31 -36.19
N ILE A 438 76.28 22.82 -37.18
CA ILE A 438 76.76 23.87 -38.10
C ILE A 438 76.51 25.30 -37.55
N GLN A 439 75.62 25.47 -36.56
CA GLN A 439 75.13 26.79 -36.13
C GLN A 439 75.89 27.41 -34.93
N THR A 440 77.19 27.10 -34.76
CA THR A 440 77.99 27.47 -33.57
C THR A 440 79.01 28.61 -33.82
N ASN A 441 79.17 29.08 -35.06
CA ASN A 441 80.39 29.84 -35.44
C ASN A 441 80.41 31.36 -35.11
N SER A 442 79.36 31.96 -34.54
CA SER A 442 79.28 33.42 -34.34
C SER A 442 79.19 33.92 -32.89
N THR A 443 79.06 33.01 -31.90
CA THR A 443 78.93 33.36 -30.46
C THR A 443 80.13 32.99 -29.60
N ILE A 444 81.20 32.45 -30.19
CA ILE A 444 82.44 32.02 -29.49
C ILE A 444 83.31 33.20 -29.00
N ALA A 445 83.01 34.45 -29.36
CA ALA A 445 83.91 35.59 -29.20
C ALA A 445 83.84 36.37 -27.86
N SER A 446 82.95 36.05 -26.91
CA SER A 446 82.80 36.83 -25.66
C SER A 446 82.85 35.99 -24.37
N LEU A 447 83.68 34.95 -24.35
CA LEU A 447 84.07 34.20 -23.15
C LEU A 447 85.03 35.00 -22.25
N SER A 448 84.65 36.20 -21.81
CA SER A 448 85.53 37.02 -20.96
C SER A 448 84.79 38.04 -20.07
N THR A 449 84.08 37.57 -19.03
CA THR A 449 84.51 37.76 -17.62
C THR A 449 83.43 37.41 -16.59
N ALA A 450 83.83 36.65 -15.57
CA ALA A 450 83.28 36.56 -14.20
C ALA A 450 81.95 35.83 -13.89
N ALA A 451 82.01 35.07 -12.77
CA ALA A 451 80.93 34.52 -11.94
C ALA A 451 80.06 33.35 -12.49
N LEU A 452 80.51 32.13 -12.20
CA LEU A 452 79.70 30.91 -12.28
C LEU A 452 78.75 30.79 -11.07
N GLN A 453 77.47 30.50 -11.34
CA GLN A 453 76.52 29.91 -10.39
C GLN A 453 75.75 28.78 -11.11
N PRO A 454 75.34 27.70 -10.41
CA PRO A 454 74.69 26.56 -11.05
C PRO A 454 73.22 26.86 -11.40
N PHE A 455 72.81 26.50 -12.62
CA PHE A 455 71.40 26.50 -13.02
C PHE A 455 70.69 25.24 -12.47
N PRO A 456 69.57 25.36 -11.71
CA PRO A 456 68.75 24.21 -11.33
C PRO A 456 67.77 23.79 -12.43
N ASN A 457 67.44 22.51 -12.46
CA ASN A 457 66.40 21.97 -13.34
C ASN A 457 65.00 22.23 -12.77
N HIS A 458 64.11 22.86 -13.54
CA HIS A 458 62.68 22.89 -13.23
C HIS A 458 62.05 21.53 -13.54
N TYR A 459 61.56 20.81 -12.53
CA TYR A 459 60.80 19.56 -12.73
C TYR A 459 59.28 19.76 -12.87
N THR A 460 58.76 20.97 -12.60
CA THR A 460 57.38 21.34 -12.94
C THR A 460 57.34 22.75 -13.55
N GLY A 461 56.53 22.92 -14.59
CA GLY A 461 56.39 24.19 -15.30
C GLY A 461 55.49 25.17 -14.55
N THR A 462 56.07 25.97 -13.66
CA THR A 462 55.37 27.05 -12.95
C THR A 462 55.67 28.40 -13.58
N ASN A 463 54.64 29.12 -14.06
CA ASN A 463 54.78 30.52 -14.45
C ASN A 463 54.74 31.41 -13.20
N ASP A 464 55.89 31.92 -12.77
CA ASP A 464 56.04 32.81 -11.61
C ASP A 464 55.96 34.31 -11.96
N GLY A 465 55.70 34.64 -13.23
CA GLY A 465 55.65 36.02 -13.72
C GLY A 465 57.02 36.68 -13.86
N GLY A 466 58.12 35.92 -13.83
CA GLY A 466 59.49 36.43 -13.91
C GLY A 466 60.04 36.94 -12.57
N VAL A 467 59.38 36.61 -11.46
CA VAL A 467 59.82 36.98 -10.10
C VAL A 467 59.99 35.71 -9.27
N GLN A 468 61.25 35.42 -8.92
CA GLN A 468 61.63 34.29 -8.08
C GLN A 468 60.90 34.34 -6.71
N GLN A 469 60.15 33.28 -6.40
CA GLN A 469 59.50 33.08 -5.10
C GLN A 469 60.09 31.86 -4.36
N ARG A 470 59.60 31.57 -3.14
CA ARG A 470 59.95 30.33 -2.41
C ARG A 470 59.58 29.09 -3.24
N ASN A 471 60.26 27.95 -3.02
CA ASN A 471 60.20 26.74 -3.87
C ASN A 471 60.89 26.87 -5.25
N TYR A 472 61.57 27.98 -5.56
CA TYR A 472 62.36 28.09 -6.79
C TYR A 472 63.53 27.11 -6.85
N TRP A 473 64.14 26.77 -5.70
CA TRP A 473 65.21 25.78 -5.61
C TRP A 473 64.68 24.35 -5.41
N ASN A 474 63.37 24.13 -5.66
CA ASN A 474 62.64 22.91 -5.28
C ASN A 474 62.70 22.63 -3.76
N ASP A 475 62.89 23.67 -2.95
CA ASP A 475 63.06 23.66 -1.50
C ASP A 475 61.73 23.68 -0.73
N GLY A 476 60.59 23.80 -1.42
CA GLY A 476 59.25 23.73 -0.85
C GLY A 476 58.82 22.31 -0.45
N ALA A 477 59.38 21.27 -1.07
CA ALA A 477 59.18 19.87 -0.69
C ALA A 477 60.21 19.49 0.40
N SER A 478 60.06 20.05 1.60
CA SER A 478 61.11 20.09 2.63
C SER A 478 61.07 18.93 3.63
N ALA A 479 60.00 18.14 3.66
CA ALA A 479 59.90 16.93 4.47
C ALA A 479 59.91 15.66 3.61
N ALA A 480 60.13 14.50 4.25
CA ALA A 480 60.22 13.22 3.57
C ALA A 480 58.92 12.88 2.81
N ASN A 481 59.10 12.35 1.58
CA ASN A 481 58.02 11.88 0.70
C ASN A 481 56.95 12.93 0.33
N THR A 482 57.34 14.21 0.27
CA THR A 482 56.43 15.33 -0.04
C THR A 482 56.35 15.71 -1.52
N VAL A 483 55.31 16.45 -1.89
CA VAL A 483 55.12 17.04 -3.23
C VAL A 483 54.75 18.52 -3.08
N ALA A 484 55.53 19.44 -3.67
CA ALA A 484 55.24 20.88 -3.66
C ALA A 484 55.30 21.46 -5.09
N ILE A 485 54.15 21.84 -5.66
CA ILE A 485 54.03 22.32 -7.04
C ILE A 485 53.34 23.70 -7.05
N GLY A 486 54.08 24.73 -7.44
CA GLY A 486 53.59 26.11 -7.54
C GLY A 486 54.56 27.14 -6.94
N PRO A 487 54.56 28.40 -7.42
CA PRO A 487 55.38 29.46 -6.82
C PRO A 487 54.98 29.69 -5.36
N GLY A 488 55.93 29.61 -4.43
CA GLY A 488 55.66 29.75 -2.99
C GLY A 488 54.97 28.56 -2.32
N ALA A 489 54.74 27.45 -3.04
CA ALA A 489 54.15 26.24 -2.46
C ALA A 489 55.13 25.56 -1.48
N ALA A 490 54.66 25.08 -0.34
CA ALA A 490 55.47 24.35 0.63
C ALA A 490 54.71 23.18 1.27
N ALA A 491 55.30 21.99 1.20
CA ALA A 491 54.88 20.78 1.88
C ALA A 491 55.99 20.41 2.89
N SER A 492 55.77 20.75 4.16
CA SER A 492 56.73 20.54 5.25
C SER A 492 56.27 19.53 6.30
N GLY A 493 55.07 18.96 6.14
CA GLY A 493 54.65 17.75 6.84
C GLY A 493 55.12 16.49 6.11
N GLU A 494 55.47 15.43 6.81
CA GLU A 494 55.82 14.14 6.19
C GLU A 494 54.68 13.61 5.32
N ARG A 495 54.97 13.13 4.09
CA ARG A 495 53.97 12.65 3.12
C ARG A 495 52.92 13.70 2.68
N ALA A 496 53.13 14.99 2.99
CA ALA A 496 52.21 16.06 2.62
C ALA A 496 52.32 16.51 1.15
N ILE A 497 51.24 17.09 0.63
CA ILE A 497 51.11 17.54 -0.76
C ILE A 497 50.62 18.99 -0.79
N ALA A 498 51.31 19.88 -1.51
CA ALA A 498 50.93 21.28 -1.72
C ALA A 498 50.88 21.61 -3.22
N LEU A 499 49.70 21.93 -3.74
CA LEU A 499 49.43 22.17 -5.17
C LEU A 499 48.79 23.54 -5.39
N GLY A 500 49.57 24.49 -5.90
CA GLY A 500 49.13 25.84 -6.25
C GLY A 500 50.04 26.93 -5.66
N GLN A 501 49.95 28.15 -6.21
CA GLN A 501 50.74 29.29 -5.72
C GLN A 501 50.46 29.53 -4.22
N ASN A 502 51.51 29.62 -3.41
CA ASN A 502 51.42 29.78 -1.95
C ASN A 502 50.57 28.72 -1.21
N ALA A 503 50.39 27.52 -1.79
CA ALA A 503 49.76 26.40 -1.07
C ALA A 503 50.69 25.89 0.05
N LEU A 504 50.18 25.67 1.26
CA LEU A 504 50.96 25.31 2.44
C LEU A 504 50.37 24.07 3.14
N ALA A 505 51.12 22.97 3.16
CA ALA A 505 50.77 21.73 3.84
C ALA A 505 51.84 21.38 4.91
N PRO A 506 51.75 21.95 6.12
CA PRO A 506 52.76 21.74 7.16
C PRO A 506 52.47 20.51 8.04
N ASP A 507 51.25 19.96 7.97
CA ASP A 507 50.83 18.79 8.74
C ASP A 507 51.12 17.50 7.93
N PRO A 508 51.51 16.39 8.58
CA PRO A 508 51.68 15.10 7.89
C PRO A 508 50.40 14.62 7.17
N ASP A 509 50.57 13.78 6.16
CA ASP A 509 49.49 13.11 5.40
C ASP A 509 48.41 14.06 4.82
N SER A 510 48.69 15.36 4.75
CA SER A 510 47.70 16.39 4.43
C SER A 510 47.94 17.03 3.05
N VAL A 511 46.86 17.48 2.42
CA VAL A 511 46.84 17.99 1.04
C VAL A 511 46.30 19.42 0.99
N ALA A 512 47.13 20.40 0.64
CA ALA A 512 46.71 21.74 0.26
C ALA A 512 46.47 21.82 -1.26
N LEU A 513 45.23 22.07 -1.69
CA LEU A 513 44.82 22.06 -3.09
C LEU A 513 44.24 23.42 -3.53
N GLY A 514 44.96 24.09 -4.44
CA GLY A 514 44.64 25.41 -4.98
C GLY A 514 45.49 26.52 -4.37
N ALA A 515 45.59 27.64 -5.07
CA ALA A 515 46.43 28.76 -4.64
C ALA A 515 45.99 29.30 -3.26
N ASN A 516 46.96 29.55 -2.37
CA ASN A 516 46.74 29.98 -0.98
C ASN A 516 45.86 29.01 -0.17
N ALA A 517 45.80 27.72 -0.55
CA ALA A 517 45.22 26.70 0.32
C ALA A 517 46.20 26.35 1.45
N VAL A 518 45.70 26.18 2.67
CA VAL A 518 46.50 25.89 3.86
C VAL A 518 45.84 24.73 4.61
N THR A 519 46.59 23.68 4.94
CA THR A 519 46.08 22.59 5.80
C THR A 519 46.11 22.97 7.28
N ARG A 520 45.53 22.12 8.11
CA ARG A 520 45.62 22.18 9.57
C ARG A 520 45.55 20.76 10.10
N ALA A 521 46.22 20.49 11.22
CA ALA A 521 46.12 19.26 11.97
C ALA A 521 44.69 18.70 12.01
N ALA A 522 44.56 17.40 11.73
CA ALA A 522 43.28 16.69 11.74
C ALA A 522 42.65 16.72 13.14
N VAL A 523 41.34 17.00 13.19
CA VAL A 523 40.57 17.04 14.43
C VAL A 523 39.52 15.92 14.39
N PRO A 524 39.63 14.86 15.21
CA PRO A 524 38.62 13.81 15.26
C PRO A 524 37.30 14.36 15.83
N THR A 525 36.21 14.19 15.10
CA THR A 525 34.88 14.69 15.48
C THR A 525 33.97 13.51 15.79
N ALA A 526 33.89 13.11 17.07
CA ALA A 526 33.15 11.91 17.50
C ALA A 526 31.64 12.13 17.71
N ASN A 527 31.20 13.39 17.80
CA ASN A 527 29.81 13.78 18.03
C ASN A 527 29.54 15.23 17.57
N ALA A 528 28.26 15.59 17.46
CA ALA A 528 27.79 16.98 17.40
C ALA A 528 26.54 17.16 18.28
N GLN A 529 26.29 18.38 18.73
CA GLN A 529 25.06 18.74 19.44
C GLN A 529 24.14 19.58 18.56
N VAL A 530 22.86 19.20 18.46
CA VAL A 530 21.83 19.97 17.78
C VAL A 530 20.61 20.06 18.71
N GLY A 531 20.20 21.27 19.07
CA GLY A 531 19.03 21.49 19.94
C GLY A 531 19.14 20.86 21.34
N GLY A 532 20.35 20.66 21.86
CA GLY A 532 20.60 19.98 23.14
C GLY A 532 20.64 18.44 23.05
N ILE A 533 20.43 17.85 21.87
CA ILE A 533 20.60 16.42 21.64
C ILE A 533 22.02 16.17 21.11
N THR A 534 22.75 15.27 21.77
CA THR A 534 24.07 14.79 21.32
C THR A 534 23.90 13.66 20.32
N TYR A 535 24.31 13.90 19.08
CA TYR A 535 24.46 12.90 18.02
C TYR A 535 25.87 12.33 18.11
N SER A 536 26.01 11.12 18.63
CA SER A 536 27.27 10.39 18.77
C SER A 536 27.41 9.27 17.72
N ALA A 537 28.57 8.62 17.68
CA ALA A 537 28.91 7.52 16.76
C ALA A 537 28.93 7.93 15.28
N PHE A 538 29.57 9.07 14.98
CA PHE A 538 30.00 9.39 13.61
C PHE A 538 31.06 8.40 13.13
N ALA A 539 31.03 8.09 11.83
CA ALA A 539 31.97 7.16 11.21
C ALA A 539 33.38 7.74 11.07
N GLY A 540 34.36 6.84 10.98
CA GLY A 540 35.77 7.16 10.76
C GLY A 540 36.63 6.98 12.02
N ALA A 541 37.87 6.51 11.81
CA ALA A 541 38.92 6.61 12.81
C ALA A 541 39.42 8.07 12.90
N SER A 542 40.36 8.36 13.82
CA SER A 542 41.09 9.64 13.78
C SER A 542 41.70 9.85 12.38
N PRO A 543 41.38 10.95 11.67
CA PRO A 543 41.92 11.16 10.33
C PRO A 543 43.44 11.33 10.37
N ALA A 544 44.15 10.69 9.45
CA ALA A 544 45.61 10.78 9.37
C ALA A 544 46.10 12.18 8.98
N GLY A 545 45.32 12.88 8.15
CA GLY A 545 45.56 14.23 7.67
C GLY A 545 44.27 14.88 7.15
N VAL A 546 44.38 16.05 6.54
CA VAL A 546 43.23 16.76 5.94
C VAL A 546 43.47 17.12 4.47
N VAL A 547 42.40 17.15 3.68
CA VAL A 547 42.41 17.80 2.35
C VAL A 547 41.79 19.19 2.50
N SER A 548 42.55 20.23 2.21
CA SER A 548 42.12 21.63 2.30
C SER A 548 42.13 22.29 0.93
N VAL A 549 40.99 22.83 0.50
CA VAL A 549 40.84 23.60 -0.75
C VAL A 549 40.89 25.12 -0.53
N GLY A 550 41.24 25.57 0.67
CA GLY A 550 41.24 26.97 1.08
C GLY A 550 42.03 27.15 2.39
N GLY A 551 41.72 28.16 3.19
CA GLY A 551 42.28 28.31 4.54
C GLY A 551 43.39 29.37 4.68
N GLY A 552 44.10 29.71 3.60
CA GLY A 552 44.98 30.88 3.58
C GLY A 552 44.20 32.19 3.40
N THR A 553 44.87 33.32 3.61
CA THR A 553 44.28 34.65 3.46
C THR A 553 44.93 35.43 2.32
N VAL A 554 44.12 36.18 1.58
CA VAL A 554 44.57 37.14 0.56
C VAL A 554 43.90 38.47 0.87
N GLY A 555 44.69 39.54 1.01
CA GLY A 555 44.19 40.84 1.47
C GLY A 555 43.56 40.81 2.87
N GLY A 556 43.94 39.85 3.71
CA GLY A 556 43.36 39.62 5.04
C GLY A 556 42.06 38.80 5.05
N GLN A 557 41.48 38.48 3.90
CA GLN A 557 40.23 37.72 3.79
C GLN A 557 40.50 36.23 3.56
N LEU A 558 39.73 35.36 4.22
CA LEU A 558 39.86 33.90 4.11
C LEU A 558 39.48 33.42 2.71
N VAL A 559 40.39 32.70 2.04
CA VAL A 559 40.13 32.08 0.75
C VAL A 559 39.44 30.73 0.97
N THR A 560 38.22 30.60 0.45
CA THR A 560 37.47 29.33 0.39
C THR A 560 37.12 29.01 -1.06
N ARG A 561 36.81 27.74 -1.33
CA ARG A 561 36.41 27.25 -2.66
C ARG A 561 35.18 26.36 -2.56
N GLN A 562 34.31 26.44 -3.55
CA GLN A 562 33.25 25.46 -3.73
C GLN A 562 33.86 24.14 -4.22
N ILE A 563 33.42 23.03 -3.65
CA ILE A 563 33.67 21.70 -4.22
C ILE A 563 32.45 21.37 -5.09
N VAL A 564 32.63 21.44 -6.40
CA VAL A 564 31.58 21.19 -7.40
C VAL A 564 31.67 19.75 -7.94
N ASN A 565 30.58 19.26 -8.52
CA ASN A 565 30.46 17.89 -9.05
C ASN A 565 30.63 16.77 -8.00
N VAL A 566 30.36 17.06 -6.72
CA VAL A 566 30.31 16.05 -5.65
C VAL A 566 29.06 15.17 -5.86
N ALA A 567 29.28 13.90 -6.18
CA ALA A 567 28.21 12.90 -6.23
C ALA A 567 27.52 12.74 -4.87
N ALA A 568 26.35 12.13 -4.82
CA ALA A 568 25.68 11.87 -3.55
C ALA A 568 26.50 10.84 -2.74
N GLY A 569 27.07 11.25 -1.60
CA GLY A 569 27.79 10.35 -0.70
C GLY A 569 26.87 9.30 -0.08
N GLN A 570 27.39 8.17 0.39
CA GLN A 570 26.54 7.18 1.03
C GLN A 570 25.96 7.71 2.35
N ILE A 571 24.65 7.55 2.55
CA ILE A 571 23.97 7.89 3.81
C ILE A 571 23.83 6.61 4.63
N ALA A 572 24.88 6.26 5.36
CA ALA A 572 24.94 5.07 6.22
C ALA A 572 25.75 5.38 7.49
N GLN A 573 25.50 4.64 8.58
CA GLN A 573 26.14 4.87 9.88
C GLN A 573 27.67 4.76 9.85
N THR A 574 28.22 4.01 8.89
CA THR A 574 29.66 3.80 8.68
C THR A 574 30.25 4.64 7.55
N SER A 575 29.46 5.51 6.91
CA SER A 575 29.92 6.31 5.77
C SER A 575 30.80 7.48 6.18
N THR A 576 31.94 7.62 5.51
CA THR A 576 32.83 8.79 5.60
C THR A 576 32.77 9.66 4.33
N ASP A 577 31.76 9.46 3.48
CA ASP A 577 31.63 10.18 2.21
C ASP A 577 31.19 11.63 2.42
N ALA A 578 31.60 12.52 1.51
CA ALA A 578 31.12 13.90 1.48
C ALA A 578 29.63 13.94 1.06
N ILE A 579 28.78 14.51 1.92
CA ILE A 579 27.36 14.74 1.62
C ILE A 579 27.20 15.99 0.76
N ASN A 580 26.45 15.89 -0.33
CA ASN A 580 26.21 17.01 -1.24
C ASN A 580 24.89 17.77 -0.93
N GLY A 581 24.68 18.89 -1.62
CA GLY A 581 23.53 19.76 -1.38
C GLY A 581 22.16 19.12 -1.65
N SER A 582 22.04 18.17 -2.59
CA SER A 582 20.74 17.55 -2.89
C SER A 582 20.28 16.60 -1.78
N GLN A 583 21.22 15.97 -1.09
CA GLN A 583 20.95 15.09 0.05
C GLN A 583 20.50 15.88 1.27
N LEU A 584 21.19 17.00 1.58
CA LEU A 584 20.78 17.91 2.65
C LEU A 584 19.41 18.54 2.35
N TYR A 585 19.14 18.89 1.09
CA TYR A 585 17.84 19.40 0.66
C TYR A 585 16.71 18.36 0.81
N ALA A 586 16.97 17.09 0.50
CA ALA A 586 16.01 16.01 0.73
C ALA A 586 15.64 15.86 2.23
N VAL A 587 16.64 15.96 3.12
CA VAL A 587 16.42 15.97 4.58
C VAL A 587 15.62 17.21 5.01
N ALA A 588 15.95 18.40 4.50
CA ALA A 588 15.21 19.63 4.80
C ALA A 588 13.73 19.55 4.38
N ASN A 589 13.42 18.98 3.21
CA ASN A 589 12.05 18.74 2.77
C ASN A 589 11.31 17.71 3.63
N ALA A 590 11.99 16.67 4.12
CA ALA A 590 11.41 15.72 5.07
C ALA A 590 11.08 16.40 6.41
N VAL A 591 11.95 17.28 6.91
CA VAL A 591 11.71 18.08 8.13
C VAL A 591 10.55 19.07 7.95
N ALA A 592 10.42 19.73 6.79
CA ALA A 592 9.28 20.59 6.48
C ALA A 592 7.95 19.81 6.35
N SER A 593 8.01 18.58 5.84
CA SER A 593 6.85 17.66 5.82
C SER A 593 6.46 17.22 7.23
N LEU A 594 7.44 16.97 8.10
CA LEU A 594 7.21 16.64 9.51
C LEU A 594 6.60 17.84 10.27
N SER A 595 7.10 19.07 10.05
CA SER A 595 6.58 20.25 10.76
C SER A 595 5.11 20.52 10.41
N THR A 596 4.73 20.44 9.13
CA THR A 596 3.32 20.56 8.71
C THR A 596 2.44 19.44 9.29
N GLY A 597 2.95 18.20 9.35
CA GLY A 597 2.27 17.08 10.02
C GLY A 597 2.06 17.31 11.53
N VAL A 598 3.07 17.85 12.22
CA VAL A 598 2.98 18.21 13.65
C VAL A 598 1.98 19.36 13.87
N SER A 599 1.97 20.39 13.03
CA SER A 599 0.97 21.47 13.08
C SER A 599 -0.46 20.92 12.88
N ALA A 600 -0.66 20.03 11.92
CA ALA A 600 -1.96 19.39 11.70
C ALA A 600 -2.38 18.51 12.89
N ALA A 601 -1.45 17.78 13.51
CA ALA A 601 -1.72 17.01 14.72
C ALA A 601 -2.11 17.91 15.91
N ALA A 602 -1.40 19.02 16.12
CA ALA A 602 -1.72 20.01 17.14
C ALA A 602 -3.13 20.62 16.92
N SER A 603 -3.49 20.96 15.69
CA SER A 603 -4.83 21.44 15.34
C SER A 603 -5.92 20.40 15.63
N ARG A 604 -5.66 19.12 15.35
CA ARG A 604 -6.60 18.01 15.67
C ARG A 604 -6.76 17.83 17.18
N VAL A 605 -5.69 17.95 17.97
CA VAL A 605 -5.76 17.90 19.44
C VAL A 605 -6.57 19.07 20.00
N ALA A 606 -6.36 20.29 19.48
CA ALA A 606 -7.15 21.46 19.88
C ALA A 606 -8.65 21.36 19.49
N SER A 607 -8.94 20.73 18.35
CA SER A 607 -10.33 20.44 17.96
C SER A 607 -10.96 19.37 18.85
N LEU A 608 -10.20 18.32 19.22
CA LEU A 608 -10.66 17.27 20.12
C LEU A 608 -10.93 17.80 21.54
N SER A 609 -10.05 18.63 22.10
CA SER A 609 -10.28 19.26 23.41
C SER A 609 -11.50 20.19 23.38
N THR A 610 -11.71 20.92 22.29
CA THR A 610 -12.91 21.75 22.09
C THR A 610 -14.20 20.91 21.95
N ALA A 611 -14.13 19.76 21.27
CA ALA A 611 -15.26 18.85 21.13
C ALA A 611 -15.63 18.21 22.47
N ILE A 612 -14.63 17.72 23.23
CA ILE A 612 -14.81 17.18 24.58
C ILE A 612 -15.41 18.27 25.50
N GLY A 613 -14.87 19.48 25.50
CA GLY A 613 -15.38 20.61 26.31
C GLY A 613 -16.73 21.18 25.86
N ARG A 614 -17.24 20.81 24.68
CA ARG A 614 -18.61 21.15 24.21
C ARG A 614 -19.61 20.02 24.44
N GLN A 615 -19.17 18.77 24.41
CA GLN A 615 -20.00 17.61 24.72
C GLN A 615 -20.11 17.37 26.23
N GLN A 616 -19.16 17.88 27.01
CA GLN A 616 -19.13 17.80 28.47
C GLN A 616 -19.16 19.21 29.08
N GLY A 617 -20.29 19.57 29.68
CA GLY A 617 -20.43 20.78 30.51
C GLY A 617 -19.71 20.65 31.87
N TYR A 618 -18.47 20.17 31.90
CA TYR A 618 -17.63 20.13 33.10
C TYR A 618 -17.21 21.55 33.49
N THR A 619 -18.13 22.29 34.12
CA THR A 619 -17.73 23.32 35.07
C THR A 619 -17.04 22.60 36.22
N ALA A 620 -15.79 22.97 36.53
CA ALA A 620 -14.94 22.20 37.44
C ALA A 620 -15.55 22.06 38.85
N GLY A 621 -16.09 20.87 39.14
CA GLY A 621 -16.67 20.52 40.43
C GLY A 621 -16.99 19.03 40.45
N ASP A 622 -16.33 18.31 41.37
CA ASP A 622 -16.47 16.88 41.72
C ASP A 622 -16.44 15.85 40.54
N PRO A 623 -15.46 14.93 40.47
CA PRO A 623 -15.41 13.90 39.42
C PRO A 623 -16.60 12.91 39.43
N THR A 624 -17.46 12.94 40.44
CA THR A 624 -18.72 12.16 40.47
C THR A 624 -19.86 12.77 39.65
N ASN A 625 -19.73 14.01 39.16
CA ASN A 625 -20.80 14.71 38.45
C ASN A 625 -20.95 14.27 36.99
N THR A 626 -22.20 14.20 36.50
CA THR A 626 -22.53 13.82 35.12
C THR A 626 -23.40 14.90 34.45
N ALA A 627 -22.87 15.60 33.45
CA ALA A 627 -23.61 16.58 32.65
C ALA A 627 -23.66 16.13 31.17
N ARG A 628 -24.85 15.81 30.64
CA ARG A 628 -25.06 15.34 29.27
C ARG A 628 -26.17 16.13 28.56
N GLY A 629 -25.77 17.05 27.69
CA GLY A 629 -26.67 17.85 26.86
C GLY A 629 -26.07 19.22 26.54
N SER A 630 -26.55 19.87 25.47
CA SER A 630 -26.10 21.23 25.17
C SER A 630 -26.52 22.17 26.30
N GLY A 631 -25.55 22.80 26.97
CA GLY A 631 -25.82 23.68 28.12
C GLY A 631 -26.26 22.96 29.41
N SER A 632 -26.17 21.62 29.51
CA SER A 632 -26.46 20.92 30.77
C SER A 632 -25.43 21.25 31.84
N LEU A 633 -25.87 21.46 33.07
CA LEU A 633 -25.08 21.81 34.24
C LEU A 633 -25.29 20.79 35.37
N ALA A 634 -24.20 20.27 35.93
CA ALA A 634 -24.21 19.41 37.11
C ALA A 634 -23.17 19.93 38.10
N THR A 635 -23.60 20.67 39.13
CA THR A 635 -22.72 21.44 40.03
C THR A 635 -22.79 21.04 41.50
N GLY A 636 -23.86 20.37 41.95
CA GLY A 636 -23.84 19.74 43.27
C GLY A 636 -22.97 18.48 43.26
N GLY A 637 -22.30 18.13 44.36
CA GLY A 637 -21.50 16.89 44.41
C GLY A 637 -22.38 15.66 44.21
N GLY A 638 -21.95 14.73 43.34
CA GLY A 638 -22.73 13.54 42.93
C GLY A 638 -23.98 13.85 42.10
N SER A 639 -24.05 15.01 41.44
CA SER A 639 -25.24 15.41 40.67
C SER A 639 -25.24 14.90 39.22
N THR A 640 -26.45 14.72 38.65
CA THR A 640 -26.64 14.30 37.26
C THR A 640 -27.62 15.21 36.52
N GLY A 641 -27.15 15.91 35.48
CA GLY A 641 -27.97 16.68 34.55
C GLY A 641 -27.98 16.03 33.16
N TYR A 642 -29.15 15.69 32.62
CA TYR A 642 -29.31 15.03 31.33
C TYR A 642 -30.42 15.71 30.51
N GLY A 643 -30.06 16.37 29.41
CA GLY A 643 -30.95 17.16 28.57
C GLY A 643 -30.39 18.55 28.27
N SER A 644 -30.88 19.19 27.20
CA SER A 644 -30.44 20.54 26.83
C SER A 644 -30.83 21.53 27.92
N ASN A 645 -29.88 22.31 28.44
CA ASN A 645 -30.06 23.23 29.58
C ASN A 645 -30.58 22.59 30.89
N ALA A 646 -30.46 21.26 31.07
CA ALA A 646 -30.79 20.61 32.34
C ALA A 646 -29.82 21.07 33.45
N SER A 647 -30.31 21.43 34.63
CA SER A 647 -29.52 21.98 35.74
C SER A 647 -29.72 21.17 37.03
N ALA A 648 -28.71 20.39 37.42
CA ALA A 648 -28.66 19.65 38.68
C ALA A 648 -27.67 20.32 39.63
N SER A 649 -28.16 21.20 40.51
CA SER A 649 -27.31 22.04 41.38
C SER A 649 -27.33 21.65 42.85
N GLY A 650 -28.26 20.81 43.29
CA GLY A 650 -28.26 20.23 44.63
C GLY A 650 -27.27 19.06 44.76
N ALA A 651 -26.71 18.83 45.94
CA ALA A 651 -25.88 17.62 46.16
C ALA A 651 -26.75 16.36 46.01
N GLY A 652 -26.25 15.35 45.29
CA GLY A 652 -27.00 14.14 44.94
C GLY A 652 -28.28 14.38 44.12
N SER A 653 -28.40 15.53 43.44
CA SER A 653 -29.59 15.87 42.65
C SER A 653 -29.58 15.31 41.22
N ALA A 654 -30.76 15.12 40.64
CA ALA A 654 -30.94 14.52 39.33
C ALA A 654 -31.93 15.31 38.45
N ALA A 655 -31.46 15.93 37.37
CA ALA A 655 -32.29 16.64 36.40
C ALA A 655 -32.31 15.90 35.05
N TYR A 656 -33.45 15.35 34.66
CA TYR A 656 -33.65 14.59 33.41
C TYR A 656 -34.73 15.25 32.54
N GLY A 657 -34.34 15.93 31.47
CA GLY A 657 -35.24 16.62 30.55
C GLY A 657 -34.67 17.96 30.08
N SER A 658 -35.16 18.50 28.96
CA SER A 658 -34.72 19.82 28.51
C SER A 658 -35.17 20.88 29.52
N SER A 659 -34.24 21.73 29.98
CA SER A 659 -34.47 22.75 31.01
C SER A 659 -35.03 22.21 32.34
N ALA A 660 -34.88 20.91 32.61
CA ALA A 660 -35.20 20.34 33.92
C ALA A 660 -34.25 20.92 35.00
N THR A 661 -34.77 21.28 36.17
CA THR A 661 -33.99 21.93 37.24
C THR A 661 -34.16 21.18 38.56
N ALA A 662 -33.10 20.53 39.04
CA ALA A 662 -33.05 19.86 40.34
C ALA A 662 -32.08 20.63 41.25
N SER A 663 -32.60 21.57 42.04
CA SER A 663 -31.79 22.47 42.86
C SER A 663 -31.77 22.12 44.34
N GLY A 664 -32.70 21.28 44.81
CA GLY A 664 -32.70 20.76 46.17
C GLY A 664 -31.68 19.64 46.37
N THR A 665 -31.11 19.53 47.57
CA THR A 665 -30.32 18.35 47.97
C THR A 665 -31.16 17.08 47.84
N ASN A 666 -30.60 16.02 47.25
CA ASN A 666 -31.29 14.75 46.96
C ASN A 666 -32.59 14.89 46.13
N SER A 667 -32.77 16.00 45.40
CA SER A 667 -33.96 16.23 44.57
C SER A 667 -33.89 15.56 43.19
N ALA A 668 -35.05 15.26 42.60
CA ALA A 668 -35.18 14.68 41.26
C ALA A 668 -36.21 15.44 40.42
N ALA A 669 -35.79 16.03 39.30
CA ALA A 669 -36.65 16.70 38.32
C ALA A 669 -36.63 15.93 36.99
N ILE A 670 -37.73 15.26 36.63
CA ILE A 670 -37.81 14.35 35.49
C ILE A 670 -38.93 14.81 34.56
N GLY A 671 -38.57 15.55 33.51
CA GLY A 671 -39.47 16.09 32.50
C GLY A 671 -38.97 17.43 31.96
N THR A 672 -39.39 17.80 30.75
CA THR A 672 -39.07 19.12 30.17
C THR A 672 -39.62 20.23 31.06
N ASN A 673 -38.78 21.18 31.48
CA ASN A 673 -39.07 22.23 32.46
C ASN A 673 -39.54 21.72 33.86
N ALA A 674 -39.35 20.45 34.21
CA ALA A 674 -39.63 19.97 35.56
C ALA A 674 -38.70 20.68 36.57
N THR A 675 -39.21 21.06 37.74
CA THR A 675 -38.46 21.81 38.76
C THR A 675 -38.60 21.17 40.14
N ALA A 676 -37.52 20.60 40.67
CA ALA A 676 -37.46 20.07 42.02
C ALA A 676 -36.50 20.94 42.86
N SER A 677 -37.06 21.88 43.62
CA SER A 677 -36.27 22.84 44.42
C SER A 677 -36.30 22.54 45.92
N GLY A 678 -37.26 21.75 46.39
CA GLY A 678 -37.29 21.25 47.77
C GLY A 678 -36.21 20.20 48.03
N VAL A 679 -35.70 20.15 49.26
CA VAL A 679 -34.83 19.04 49.72
C VAL A 679 -35.64 17.74 49.66
N ASN A 680 -35.06 16.67 49.10
CA ASN A 680 -35.73 15.42 48.77
C ASN A 680 -36.95 15.58 47.82
N GLY A 681 -37.11 16.73 47.17
CA GLY A 681 -38.25 17.00 46.30
C GLY A 681 -38.19 16.18 45.00
N VAL A 682 -39.33 15.64 44.58
CA VAL A 682 -39.47 14.83 43.36
C VAL A 682 -40.52 15.46 42.46
N ALA A 683 -40.12 15.89 41.25
CA ALA A 683 -41.00 16.45 40.24
C ALA A 683 -40.94 15.59 38.97
N THR A 684 -41.96 14.77 38.72
CA THR A 684 -42.09 13.91 37.54
C THR A 684 -43.18 14.43 36.60
N GLY A 685 -42.84 14.65 35.34
CA GLY A 685 -43.74 15.22 34.32
C GLY A 685 -43.27 16.60 33.83
N ALA A 686 -43.63 16.94 32.58
CA ALA A 686 -43.22 18.22 32.00
C ALA A 686 -43.87 19.39 32.76
N GLY A 687 -43.04 20.35 33.18
CA GLY A 687 -43.44 21.49 34.01
C GLY A 687 -43.92 21.14 35.42
N ALA A 688 -43.72 19.91 35.92
CA ALA A 688 -44.00 19.55 37.30
C ALA A 688 -43.11 20.37 38.27
N VAL A 689 -43.64 20.76 39.43
CA VAL A 689 -42.94 21.58 40.43
C VAL A 689 -43.04 20.94 41.81
N ALA A 690 -41.89 20.58 42.40
CA ALA A 690 -41.78 20.11 43.77
C ALA A 690 -40.89 21.08 44.57
N SER A 691 -41.52 22.07 45.21
CA SER A 691 -40.81 23.15 45.91
C SER A 691 -40.83 23.01 47.44
N GLY A 692 -41.75 22.25 48.01
CA GLY A 692 -41.73 21.90 49.44
C GLY A 692 -40.70 20.83 49.76
N VAL A 693 -40.21 20.81 51.00
CA VAL A 693 -39.33 19.73 51.51
C VAL A 693 -40.10 18.41 51.48
N ASN A 694 -39.46 17.33 51.00
CA ASN A 694 -40.08 16.03 50.72
C ASN A 694 -41.29 16.09 49.75
N GLY A 695 -41.49 17.20 49.02
CA GLY A 695 -42.62 17.39 48.13
C GLY A 695 -42.55 16.45 46.92
N ASN A 696 -43.67 15.79 46.58
CA ASN A 696 -43.77 14.89 45.43
C ASN A 696 -44.84 15.37 44.44
N ALA A 697 -44.43 15.81 43.25
CA ALA A 697 -45.31 16.29 42.19
C ALA A 697 -45.22 15.37 40.96
N ASP A 698 -46.24 14.54 40.74
CA ASP A 698 -46.30 13.59 39.62
C ASP A 698 -47.44 13.93 38.65
N GLY A 699 -47.08 14.41 37.46
CA GLY A 699 -47.99 14.77 36.38
C GLY A 699 -47.60 16.07 35.66
N TYR A 700 -48.11 16.25 34.44
CA TYR A 700 -47.93 17.50 33.69
C TYR A 700 -48.44 18.71 34.48
N LEU A 701 -47.58 19.68 34.76
CA LEU A 701 -47.87 20.84 35.63
C LEU A 701 -48.39 20.49 37.04
N ALA A 702 -48.10 19.30 37.56
CA ALA A 702 -48.36 18.98 38.97
C ALA A 702 -47.50 19.89 39.87
N ASN A 703 -48.03 20.32 41.03
CA ASN A 703 -47.36 21.28 41.90
C ASN A 703 -47.52 20.89 43.39
N ALA A 704 -46.43 20.40 43.99
CA ALA A 704 -46.30 20.08 45.40
C ALA A 704 -45.45 21.17 46.08
N SER A 705 -46.14 22.21 46.59
CA SER A 705 -45.51 23.40 47.15
C SER A 705 -45.54 23.46 48.68
N GLY A 706 -46.28 22.57 49.34
CA GLY A 706 -46.21 22.39 50.79
C GLY A 706 -45.12 21.39 51.18
N ASP A 707 -44.55 21.54 52.39
CA ASP A 707 -43.66 20.52 52.94
C ASP A 707 -44.45 19.21 53.18
N ASP A 708 -43.81 18.06 52.95
CA ASP A 708 -44.41 16.72 52.98
C ASP A 708 -45.66 16.56 52.07
N SER A 709 -45.85 17.46 51.08
CA SER A 709 -47.04 17.44 50.21
C SER A 709 -46.88 16.55 48.98
N THR A 710 -47.99 16.00 48.50
CA THR A 710 -48.02 15.08 47.35
C THR A 710 -49.11 15.47 46.36
N ALA A 711 -48.74 15.87 45.14
CA ALA A 711 -49.64 16.20 44.05
C ALA A 711 -49.57 15.11 42.97
N LEU A 712 -50.65 14.35 42.80
CA LEU A 712 -50.73 13.19 41.89
C LEU A 712 -51.78 13.44 40.80
N GLY A 713 -51.33 13.85 39.62
CA GLY A 713 -52.16 14.09 38.44
C GLY A 713 -51.83 15.41 37.74
N ALA A 714 -52.16 15.50 36.46
CA ALA A 714 -51.90 16.71 35.68
C ALA A 714 -52.63 17.94 36.27
N ASN A 715 -51.90 19.04 36.51
CA ASN A 715 -52.37 20.24 37.21
C ASN A 715 -52.89 20.01 38.64
N ALA A 716 -52.56 18.88 39.30
CA ALA A 716 -52.84 18.70 40.73
C ALA A 716 -51.99 19.68 41.54
N ARG A 717 -52.55 20.31 42.58
CA ARG A 717 -51.85 21.32 43.40
C ARG A 717 -52.00 21.02 44.89
N ALA A 718 -50.93 20.52 45.52
CA ALA A 718 -50.84 20.32 46.95
C ALA A 718 -50.01 21.46 47.56
N SER A 719 -50.68 22.39 48.25
CA SER A 719 -50.04 23.56 48.88
C SER A 719 -50.21 23.63 50.39
N GLY A 720 -51.01 22.74 51.00
CA GLY A 720 -50.98 22.49 52.45
C GLY A 720 -49.78 21.62 52.84
N GLY A 721 -49.22 21.82 54.03
CA GLY A 721 -48.20 20.92 54.57
C GLY A 721 -48.79 19.53 54.90
N ASN A 722 -48.05 18.46 54.62
CA ASN A 722 -48.52 17.07 54.78
C ASN A 722 -49.90 16.84 54.12
N SER A 723 -50.09 17.37 52.89
CA SER A 723 -51.36 17.29 52.16
C SER A 723 -51.23 16.55 50.82
N VAL A 724 -52.31 15.90 50.39
CA VAL A 724 -52.34 15.12 49.14
C VAL A 724 -53.41 15.68 48.20
N ALA A 725 -53.01 16.14 47.02
CA ALA A 725 -53.92 16.46 45.93
C ALA A 725 -53.99 15.28 44.95
N LEU A 726 -55.05 14.48 45.02
CA LEU A 726 -55.21 13.23 44.27
C LEU A 726 -56.16 13.42 43.07
N GLY A 727 -55.63 13.24 41.87
CA GLY A 727 -56.34 13.39 40.60
C GLY A 727 -56.04 14.71 39.87
N ALA A 728 -56.22 14.71 38.54
CA ALA A 728 -55.93 15.87 37.70
C ALA A 728 -56.76 17.11 38.12
N GLY A 729 -56.12 18.26 38.27
CA GLY A 729 -56.77 19.50 38.72
C GLY A 729 -57.28 19.50 40.16
N SER A 730 -56.96 18.49 40.97
CA SER A 730 -57.28 18.50 42.41
C SER A 730 -56.46 19.55 43.15
N VAL A 731 -57.04 20.16 44.19
CA VAL A 731 -56.38 21.19 45.00
C VAL A 731 -56.47 20.81 46.47
N ALA A 732 -55.32 20.62 47.12
CA ALA A 732 -55.19 20.41 48.56
C ALA A 732 -54.48 21.64 49.18
N SER A 733 -55.26 22.61 49.65
CA SER A 733 -54.75 23.85 50.25
C SER A 733 -54.64 23.81 51.77
N GLU A 734 -55.22 22.80 52.42
CA GLU A 734 -55.26 22.63 53.87
C GLU A 734 -54.25 21.57 54.32
N ALA A 735 -53.57 21.82 55.45
CA ALA A 735 -52.57 20.89 55.97
C ALA A 735 -53.21 19.62 56.55
N ASN A 736 -52.53 18.47 56.42
CA ASN A 736 -53.01 17.16 56.89
C ASN A 736 -54.32 16.69 56.21
N THR A 737 -54.52 17.00 54.93
CA THR A 737 -55.74 16.64 54.18
C THR A 737 -55.43 15.83 52.90
N VAL A 738 -56.40 15.01 52.47
CA VAL A 738 -56.42 14.39 51.14
C VAL A 738 -57.57 14.99 50.35
N SER A 739 -57.26 15.80 49.33
CA SER A 739 -58.25 16.37 48.42
C SER A 739 -58.33 15.56 47.14
N VAL A 740 -59.52 15.02 46.85
CA VAL A 740 -59.82 14.27 45.62
C VAL A 740 -60.43 15.13 44.52
N GLY A 741 -60.43 16.46 44.66
CA GLY A 741 -61.06 17.40 43.72
C GLY A 741 -60.71 18.85 44.03
N SER A 742 -61.60 19.76 43.67
CA SER A 742 -61.53 21.18 44.05
C SER A 742 -62.96 21.74 44.17
N PRO A 743 -63.19 22.95 44.72
CA PRO A 743 -64.52 23.50 44.87
C PRO A 743 -65.31 23.52 43.55
N GLY A 744 -66.52 22.96 43.55
CA GLY A 744 -67.38 22.78 42.38
C GLY A 744 -66.93 21.68 41.40
N HIS A 745 -65.88 20.93 41.75
CA HIS A 745 -65.26 19.86 40.97
C HIS A 745 -64.97 18.65 41.87
N GLU A 746 -65.92 18.33 42.75
CA GLU A 746 -65.83 17.22 43.70
C GLU A 746 -65.86 15.87 42.97
N ARG A 747 -65.14 14.87 43.51
CA ARG A 747 -65.17 13.49 43.01
C ARG A 747 -65.84 12.56 44.00
N ARG A 748 -66.72 11.70 43.49
CA ARG A 748 -67.30 10.60 44.26
C ARG A 748 -66.24 9.52 44.49
N VAL A 749 -65.91 9.25 45.75
CA VAL A 749 -65.12 8.09 46.15
C VAL A 749 -66.02 6.84 46.06
N THR A 750 -65.58 5.81 45.34
CA THR A 750 -66.34 4.56 45.12
C THR A 750 -65.57 3.36 45.65
N ASN A 751 -66.24 2.22 45.80
CA ASN A 751 -65.67 0.97 46.36
C ASN A 751 -65.20 1.10 47.82
N VAL A 752 -65.82 1.99 48.59
CA VAL A 752 -65.57 2.17 50.03
C VAL A 752 -66.27 1.05 50.80
N ALA A 753 -65.50 0.15 51.39
CA ALA A 753 -66.00 -0.87 52.32
C ALA A 753 -66.63 -0.20 53.56
N PRO A 754 -67.52 -0.90 54.31
CA PRO A 754 -68.06 -0.34 55.55
C PRO A 754 -66.94 -0.06 56.56
N GLY A 755 -66.86 1.17 57.07
CA GLY A 755 -65.91 1.52 58.13
C GLY A 755 -66.20 0.76 59.43
N LEU A 756 -65.15 0.38 60.16
CA LEU A 756 -65.21 -0.36 61.42
C LEU A 756 -64.75 0.50 62.59
N ASP A 757 -63.66 1.25 62.41
CA ASP A 757 -63.08 2.12 63.42
C ASP A 757 -63.58 3.57 63.32
N GLY A 758 -63.42 4.34 64.40
CA GLY A 758 -63.91 5.73 64.48
C GLY A 758 -63.25 6.73 63.52
N THR A 759 -62.18 6.33 62.83
CA THR A 759 -61.47 7.11 61.81
C THR A 759 -61.73 6.64 60.38
N ASP A 760 -62.56 5.61 60.19
CA ASP A 760 -62.84 5.06 58.86
C ASP A 760 -63.88 5.89 58.08
N ALA A 761 -63.81 5.82 56.76
CA ALA A 761 -64.80 6.43 55.90
C ALA A 761 -66.14 5.67 55.96
N VAL A 762 -67.22 6.36 56.31
CA VAL A 762 -68.59 5.82 56.32
C VAL A 762 -69.13 5.74 54.89
N ASN A 763 -69.64 4.57 54.49
CA ASN A 763 -70.25 4.40 53.17
C ASN A 763 -71.79 4.61 53.18
N MET A 764 -72.38 4.71 51.99
CA MET A 764 -73.83 4.99 51.84
C MET A 764 -74.72 3.93 52.50
N ASN A 765 -74.30 2.66 52.56
CA ASN A 765 -75.09 1.60 53.18
C ASN A 765 -75.19 1.80 54.71
N GLN A 766 -74.08 2.21 55.35
CA GLN A 766 -74.07 2.55 56.78
C GLN A 766 -74.95 3.79 57.06
N LEU A 767 -74.85 4.83 56.23
CA LEU A 767 -75.68 6.03 56.38
C LEU A 767 -77.18 5.73 56.19
N TRP A 768 -77.54 4.89 55.22
CA TRP A 768 -78.93 4.47 55.01
C TRP A 768 -79.47 3.60 56.16
N ALA A 769 -78.64 2.79 56.81
CA ALA A 769 -79.04 2.05 58.02
C ALA A 769 -79.37 3.00 59.19
N VAL A 770 -78.60 4.08 59.36
CA VAL A 770 -78.90 5.14 60.33
C VAL A 770 -80.20 5.88 59.96
N GLN A 771 -80.38 6.27 58.69
CA GLN A 771 -81.60 6.92 58.24
C GLN A 771 -82.85 6.03 58.43
N GLY A 772 -82.75 4.73 58.17
CA GLY A 772 -83.81 3.77 58.47
C GLY A 772 -84.19 3.75 59.95
N SER A 773 -83.17 3.73 60.82
CA SER A 773 -83.35 3.78 62.27
C SER A 773 -84.03 5.07 62.74
N VAL A 774 -83.66 6.23 62.18
CA VAL A 774 -84.30 7.53 62.45
C VAL A 774 -85.75 7.54 61.97
N ASN A 775 -86.03 6.99 60.78
CA ASN A 775 -87.39 6.89 60.25
C ASN A 775 -88.29 6.01 61.13
N ASP A 776 -87.75 4.93 61.69
CA ASP A 776 -88.46 4.06 62.64
C ASP A 776 -88.74 4.75 63.98
N VAL A 777 -87.79 5.54 64.51
CA VAL A 777 -87.99 6.38 65.70
C VAL A 777 -89.08 7.44 65.43
N ALA A 778 -89.04 8.14 64.30
CA ALA A 778 -90.07 9.10 63.91
C ALA A 778 -91.44 8.43 63.79
N ARG A 779 -91.52 7.25 63.15
CA ARG A 779 -92.76 6.45 63.05
C ARG A 779 -93.33 6.12 64.42
N ARG A 780 -92.50 5.64 65.36
CA ARG A 780 -92.89 5.32 66.75
C ARG A 780 -93.33 6.56 67.54
N ALA A 781 -92.64 7.69 67.36
CA ALA A 781 -92.97 8.95 68.02
C ALA A 781 -94.32 9.50 67.53
N TYR A 782 -94.52 9.63 66.21
CA TYR A 782 -95.76 10.18 65.65
C TYR A 782 -96.98 9.29 65.93
N SER A 783 -96.82 7.96 65.84
CA SER A 783 -97.87 7.01 66.23
C SER A 783 -98.18 7.05 67.74
N GLY A 784 -97.18 7.31 68.60
CA GLY A 784 -97.38 7.56 70.03
C GLY A 784 -98.13 8.87 70.32
N VAL A 785 -97.81 9.96 69.60
CA VAL A 785 -98.54 11.23 69.72
C VAL A 785 -100.00 11.06 69.26
N ALA A 786 -100.25 10.40 68.14
CA ALA A 786 -101.60 10.08 67.69
C ALA A 786 -102.38 9.27 68.74
N ALA A 787 -101.74 8.26 69.35
CA ALA A 787 -102.33 7.45 70.42
C ALA A 787 -102.64 8.27 71.69
N ALA A 788 -101.76 9.18 72.09
CA ALA A 788 -102.00 10.11 73.20
C ALA A 788 -103.16 11.10 72.89
N THR A 789 -103.23 11.62 71.67
CA THR A 789 -104.35 12.46 71.21
C THR A 789 -105.67 11.70 71.24
N ALA A 790 -105.70 10.45 70.76
CA ALA A 790 -106.87 9.58 70.87
C ALA A 790 -107.29 9.36 72.33
N LEU A 791 -106.31 9.19 73.25
CA LEU A 791 -106.57 9.06 74.70
C LEU A 791 -107.23 10.30 75.31
N ALA A 792 -106.78 11.49 74.88
CA ALA A 792 -107.34 12.77 75.33
C ALA A 792 -108.82 12.89 74.94
N MET A 793 -109.18 12.47 73.73
CA MET A 793 -110.55 12.54 73.17
C MET A 793 -111.56 11.57 73.81
N ILE A 794 -111.14 10.63 74.67
CA ILE A 794 -112.08 9.78 75.42
C ILE A 794 -112.93 10.67 76.36
N PRO A 795 -114.27 10.71 76.23
CA PRO A 795 -115.14 11.60 77.00
C PRO A 795 -115.15 11.26 78.50
N GLY A 796 -115.48 12.25 79.33
CA GLY A 796 -115.55 12.11 80.79
C GLY A 796 -116.76 11.30 81.27
N VAL A 797 -116.92 11.18 82.60
CA VAL A 797 -118.10 10.52 83.19
C VAL A 797 -119.29 11.47 83.13
N ASP A 798 -120.39 11.04 82.52
CA ASP A 798 -121.66 11.78 82.45
C ASP A 798 -122.18 12.24 83.82
N ALA A 799 -123.02 13.27 83.82
CA ALA A 799 -123.64 13.79 85.03
C ALA A 799 -124.48 12.68 85.74
N GLY A 800 -124.23 12.48 87.03
CA GLY A 800 -124.92 11.46 87.84
C GLY A 800 -124.39 10.03 87.72
N LYS A 801 -123.43 9.74 86.83
CA LYS A 801 -122.78 8.41 86.73
C LYS A 801 -121.47 8.36 87.52
N ARG A 802 -121.03 7.14 87.90
CA ARG A 802 -119.77 6.86 88.63
C ARG A 802 -118.66 6.25 87.77
N VAL A 803 -119.00 5.56 86.68
CA VAL A 803 -118.03 4.94 85.76
C VAL A 803 -118.50 5.19 84.33
N SER A 804 -117.57 5.48 83.41
CA SER A 804 -117.80 5.43 81.97
C SER A 804 -116.66 4.72 81.26
N ILE A 805 -116.99 3.93 80.23
CA ILE A 805 -116.02 3.38 79.28
C ILE A 805 -116.21 4.17 77.98
N GLY A 806 -115.13 4.65 77.40
CA GLY A 806 -115.18 5.42 76.16
C GLY A 806 -114.05 5.05 75.21
N ALA A 807 -114.32 5.25 73.93
CA ALA A 807 -113.33 5.19 72.87
C ALA A 807 -113.02 6.60 72.34
N GLY A 808 -111.80 6.80 71.85
CA GLY A 808 -111.38 8.02 71.19
C GLY A 808 -110.58 7.69 69.93
N VAL A 809 -110.54 8.62 68.98
CA VAL A 809 -109.70 8.52 67.78
C VAL A 809 -108.85 9.78 67.67
N GLY A 810 -107.64 9.62 67.12
CA GLY A 810 -106.68 10.70 66.98
C GLY A 810 -105.81 10.49 65.75
N SER A 811 -105.39 11.59 65.13
CA SER A 811 -104.49 11.57 63.97
C SER A 811 -103.39 12.60 64.14
N TYR A 812 -102.14 12.23 63.84
CA TYR A 812 -101.00 13.14 63.88
C TYR A 812 -100.01 12.81 62.75
N GLN A 813 -99.67 13.80 61.92
CA GLN A 813 -98.71 13.67 60.81
C GLN A 813 -98.92 12.42 59.92
N GLY A 814 -100.19 12.13 59.57
CA GLY A 814 -100.57 10.98 58.74
C GLY A 814 -100.74 9.65 59.49
N TYR A 815 -100.39 9.57 60.78
CA TYR A 815 -100.62 8.39 61.61
C TYR A 815 -101.97 8.48 62.32
N LEU A 816 -102.77 7.41 62.23
CA LEU A 816 -104.06 7.28 62.91
C LEU A 816 -103.95 6.34 64.12
N ALA A 817 -104.69 6.65 65.17
CA ALA A 817 -104.74 5.86 66.39
C ALA A 817 -106.17 5.78 66.95
N GLY A 818 -106.49 4.63 67.55
CA GLY A 818 -107.69 4.44 68.36
C GLY A 818 -107.30 4.27 69.83
N ALA A 819 -108.14 4.74 70.74
CA ALA A 819 -107.93 4.60 72.17
C ALA A 819 -109.18 4.08 72.86
N MET A 820 -108.98 3.33 73.94
CA MET A 820 -110.04 2.88 74.84
C MET A 820 -109.64 3.14 76.29
N GLY A 821 -110.58 3.57 77.12
CA GLY A 821 -110.30 3.88 78.51
C GLY A 821 -111.54 3.93 79.39
N VAL A 822 -111.28 3.89 80.69
CA VAL A 822 -112.27 3.94 81.76
C VAL A 822 -112.06 5.21 82.57
N ASN A 823 -113.12 5.97 82.78
CA ASN A 823 -113.16 7.04 83.76
C ASN A 823 -113.98 6.59 84.98
N VAL A 824 -113.52 6.94 86.17
CA VAL A 824 -114.17 6.65 87.46
C VAL A 824 -114.29 7.94 88.25
N ARG A 825 -115.51 8.31 88.66
CA ARG A 825 -115.78 9.47 89.53
C ARG A 825 -116.06 8.98 90.95
N PHE A 826 -115.11 9.20 91.86
CA PHE A 826 -115.20 8.76 93.26
C PHE A 826 -116.07 9.69 94.11
N SER A 827 -116.05 11.01 93.84
CA SER A 827 -116.91 12.00 94.52
C SER A 827 -117.29 13.14 93.57
N LYS A 828 -118.05 14.15 94.04
CA LYS A 828 -118.29 15.37 93.27
C LYS A 828 -117.00 16.13 92.92
N ARG A 829 -115.94 15.94 93.71
CA ARG A 829 -114.65 16.64 93.58
C ARG A 829 -113.52 15.77 93.04
N LEU A 830 -113.54 14.46 93.25
CA LEU A 830 -112.43 13.54 92.93
C LEU A 830 -112.80 12.53 91.83
N GLY A 831 -111.96 12.40 90.81
CA GLY A 831 -112.08 11.40 89.74
C GLY A 831 -110.74 10.90 89.22
N MET A 832 -110.78 9.84 88.42
CA MET A 832 -109.63 9.21 87.77
C MET A 832 -109.98 8.80 86.33
N LYS A 833 -109.01 8.91 85.42
CA LYS A 833 -109.04 8.39 84.05
C LYS A 833 -107.90 7.40 83.87
N ALA A 834 -108.12 6.30 83.16
CA ALA A 834 -107.08 5.38 82.73
C ALA A 834 -107.43 4.81 81.34
N GLY A 835 -106.45 4.61 80.46
CA GLY A 835 -106.69 4.04 79.13
C GLY A 835 -105.43 3.66 78.38
N VAL A 836 -105.64 2.98 77.25
CA VAL A 836 -104.61 2.62 76.26
C VAL A 836 -104.99 3.16 74.88
N GLY A 837 -104.01 3.75 74.21
CA GLY A 837 -104.06 4.19 72.82
C GLY A 837 -103.19 3.29 71.97
N ILE A 838 -103.68 2.88 70.81
CA ILE A 838 -103.03 1.96 69.88
C ILE A 838 -103.00 2.61 68.50
N SER A 839 -101.82 2.62 67.90
CA SER A 839 -101.57 3.11 66.54
C SER A 839 -100.73 2.09 65.77
N SER A 840 -100.55 2.29 64.47
CA SER A 840 -99.88 1.35 63.55
C SER A 840 -98.43 0.97 63.91
N SER A 841 -97.78 1.68 64.83
CA SER A 841 -96.39 1.42 65.23
C SER A 841 -96.08 1.74 66.70
N SER A 842 -97.08 1.99 67.54
CA SER A 842 -96.89 2.32 68.96
C SER A 842 -98.15 2.04 69.78
N GLN A 843 -97.95 1.77 71.08
CA GLN A 843 -99.00 1.71 72.09
C GLN A 843 -98.64 2.69 73.20
N THR A 844 -99.61 3.43 73.71
CA THR A 844 -99.41 4.46 74.74
C THR A 844 -100.43 4.29 75.85
N TYR A 845 -99.96 4.21 77.08
CA TYR A 845 -100.78 4.06 78.27
C TYR A 845 -100.82 5.40 78.99
N GLY A 846 -102.00 5.80 79.49
CA GLY A 846 -102.14 7.07 80.20
C GLY A 846 -103.18 6.99 81.30
N GLY A 847 -102.89 7.62 82.43
CA GLY A 847 -103.81 7.77 83.53
C GLY A 847 -103.66 9.14 84.19
N SER A 848 -104.73 9.64 84.79
CA SER A 848 -104.75 10.89 85.54
C SER A 848 -105.75 10.84 86.68
N VAL A 849 -105.50 11.64 87.71
CA VAL A 849 -106.41 11.87 88.84
C VAL A 849 -106.74 13.36 88.86
N THR A 850 -108.02 13.70 88.98
CA THR A 850 -108.51 15.07 88.96
C THR A 850 -109.20 15.42 90.27
N TYR A 851 -108.85 16.58 90.84
CA TYR A 851 -109.52 17.14 92.00
C TYR A 851 -110.00 18.56 91.69
N GLN A 852 -111.30 18.82 91.83
CA GLN A 852 -111.93 20.14 91.67
C GLN A 852 -112.35 20.65 93.05
N TRP A 853 -111.94 21.86 93.43
CA TRP A 853 -112.25 22.46 94.72
C TRP A 853 -113.54 23.29 94.68
#